data_AF-A0A507C4L7-F1
#
_entry.id   AF-A0A507C4L7-F1
#
_cell.length_a   1.000
_cell.length_b   1.000
_cell.length_c   1.000
_cell.angle_alpha   90.00
_cell.angle_beta   90.00
_cell.angle_gamma   90.00
#
_symmetry.space_group_name_H-M   'P 1'
#
loop_
_entity.id
_entity.type
_entity.pdbx_description
1 polymer ?
#
loop_
_entity_poly.entity_id
_entity_poly.type
_entity_poly.pdbx_seq_one_letter_code
_entity_poly.pdbx_strand_id
1 'polypeptide(L)'
;MGEKKSIGITETSKQLHGYTLTFENISCHVNSGSIFNRTVVAALESASGYVEPGTSLAVLGASGAGKTTLVDILSGRKNVGKVGGTYLVNGKRPDRFFRMRAGYVTYDMAHVPTMTVSETVLFAARCRMPRGTTDAEHRARVDQVLQQLRLSHIADTYIGDELVRGVSTGEKKRTEIATEMVASPRVMFLDEPTSGLDDYGAKFTMQLVLQYVKAENVTVVTVIHQPSEAVFNLFDSCLLLGAGRTCYFGPIPAAREFYATMGHPVPELTNAIEHYLDVIAAAPLDSASYYASSAVGQANDATLKNLILASSGQSLPQLDFSDNLYETTVFRQFYLNLVRTIQRYRRNPSTSFGRVFVSSCISLIFGAIFWRVSSDHSIGGLRNATSLVSALAFLPAFTAGAAIPQFLEDRALYIQETASAFYSPMPYYLAYSLVENTVTMVVTLIQATIVFYMAQLNPTYFGLFIAMLIMQSWISTASTQMISAWSKTLVQAYTALISYGLVLFLFSGGQSGNQQLSPVLAWIPYISYWRWTVQYLLYQTTRGYVLICDPTSIIPLPMNGIIPIIDASVGASLNSTITRDLAANATNYAFVKTQLGYIQSLSAVNTSVLAPYVAAGAIPASVFTTVATNEGAAFVQALPYLPAGSSAATLTGQVTYAGAIGLWDGASVLAKAPFAVYPDLSYCAVPSADSFIESIYNVNPNSPNANATSYGYAFLFFVIHWTLGYIGILVSRTYKAR
;
A
#
# COMPACT_ATOMS: atom_id res chain seq x y z
N MET A 1 16.19 52.55 42.21
CA MET A 1 14.92 51.81 42.41
C MET A 1 14.61 51.07 41.12
N GLY A 2 14.87 49.76 41.11
CA GLY A 2 14.73 48.90 39.95
C GLY A 2 14.87 47.47 40.44
N GLU A 3 13.77 46.94 40.98
CA GLU A 3 13.67 45.58 41.51
C GLU A 3 14.01 44.57 40.42
N LYS A 4 15.17 43.91 40.56
CA LYS A 4 15.42 42.61 39.94
C LYS A 4 14.43 41.63 40.57
N LYS A 5 13.36 41.30 39.85
CA LYS A 5 12.57 40.09 40.13
C LYS A 5 13.49 38.88 39.90
N SER A 6 14.13 38.41 40.96
CA SER A 6 14.62 37.05 41.05
C SER A 6 13.41 36.14 40.84
N ILE A 7 13.38 35.45 39.71
CA ILE A 7 12.44 34.36 39.47
C ILE A 7 12.83 33.28 40.48
N GLY A 8 12.10 33.25 41.60
CA GLY A 8 12.16 32.17 42.56
C GLY A 8 11.73 30.90 41.84
N ILE A 9 12.70 30.08 41.46
CA ILE A 9 12.48 28.68 41.14
C ILE A 9 12.02 28.07 42.44
N THR A 10 10.72 27.85 42.58
CA THR A 10 10.13 27.11 43.69
C THR A 10 10.83 25.76 43.75
N GLU A 11 11.63 25.54 44.80
CA GLU A 11 12.27 24.27 45.18
C GLU A 11 11.21 23.24 45.63
N THR A 12 10.33 22.87 44.71
CA THR A 12 9.59 21.62 44.74
C THR A 12 9.92 20.87 43.46
N SER A 13 11.20 20.50 43.31
CA SER A 13 11.57 19.42 42.42
C SER A 13 10.77 18.19 42.87
N LYS A 14 9.66 17.89 42.17
CA LYS A 14 9.02 16.57 42.21
C LYS A 14 10.12 15.56 41.90
N GLN A 15 10.73 14.97 42.94
CA GLN A 15 11.82 14.01 42.77
C GLN A 15 11.30 12.91 41.86
N LEU A 16 11.83 12.83 40.64
CA LEU A 16 11.45 11.79 39.72
C LEU A 16 12.00 10.46 40.27
N HIS A 17 11.19 9.69 41.00
CA HIS A 17 11.55 8.36 41.47
C HIS A 17 11.59 7.39 40.28
N GLY A 18 12.69 6.65 40.10
CA GLY A 18 12.77 5.50 39.20
C GLY A 18 11.86 4.36 39.63
N TYR A 19 11.80 3.31 38.83
CA TYR A 19 11.01 2.12 39.14
C TYR A 19 11.85 1.00 39.74
N THR A 20 11.41 0.45 40.87
CA THR A 20 11.87 -0.85 41.33
C THR A 20 11.25 -1.93 40.44
N LEU A 21 12.08 -2.65 39.71
CA LEU A 21 11.69 -3.82 38.94
C LEU A 21 11.96 -5.07 39.76
N THR A 22 10.98 -5.96 39.88
CA THR A 22 11.17 -7.30 40.46
C THR A 22 10.58 -8.32 39.52
N PHE A 23 11.29 -9.41 39.26
CA PHE A 23 10.80 -10.50 38.40
C PHE A 23 11.16 -11.85 39.02
N GLU A 24 10.21 -12.77 39.02
CA GLU A 24 10.29 -14.05 39.70
C GLU A 24 9.80 -15.16 38.78
N ASN A 25 10.63 -16.20 38.61
CA ASN A 25 10.35 -17.41 37.84
C ASN A 25 9.80 -17.13 36.43
N ILE A 26 10.37 -16.13 35.75
CA ILE A 26 9.95 -15.78 34.39
C ILE A 26 10.28 -16.93 33.45
N SER A 27 9.25 -17.39 32.74
CA SER A 27 9.35 -18.42 31.72
C SER A 27 8.70 -17.95 30.42
N CYS A 28 9.21 -18.43 29.29
CA CYS A 28 8.69 -18.11 27.98
C CYS A 28 8.82 -19.31 27.05
N HIS A 29 7.68 -19.83 26.60
CA HIS A 29 7.62 -20.92 25.65
C HIS A 29 7.12 -20.42 24.31
N VAL A 30 7.91 -20.60 23.26
CA VAL A 30 7.62 -20.14 21.90
C VAL A 30 7.36 -21.37 21.02
N ASN A 31 6.31 -21.29 20.20
CA ASN A 31 6.07 -22.30 19.18
C ASN A 31 7.01 -22.02 17.99
N SER A 32 7.96 -22.91 17.75
CA SER A 32 8.85 -22.91 16.60
C SER A 32 8.37 -23.93 15.56
N GLY A 33 8.72 -23.71 14.29
CA GLY A 33 8.41 -24.63 13.19
C GLY A 33 7.23 -24.22 12.29
N SER A 34 6.99 -25.03 11.26
CA SER A 34 5.96 -24.80 10.25
C SER A 34 4.55 -24.95 10.85
N ILE A 35 3.54 -24.43 10.15
CA ILE A 35 2.11 -24.66 10.50
C ILE A 35 1.82 -26.15 10.71
N PHE A 36 2.50 -27.02 9.95
CA PHE A 36 2.31 -28.47 9.98
C PHE A 36 3.19 -29.21 11.01
N ASN A 37 4.23 -28.59 11.56
CA ASN A 37 5.13 -29.24 12.52
C ASN A 37 5.61 -28.21 13.55
N ARG A 38 4.81 -28.03 14.61
CA ARG A 38 5.07 -27.07 15.69
C ARG A 38 5.81 -27.77 16.83
N THR A 39 7.01 -27.32 17.14
CA THR A 39 7.75 -27.69 18.34
C THR A 39 7.69 -26.54 19.35
N VAL A 40 7.53 -26.86 20.63
CA VAL A 40 7.57 -25.85 21.69
C VAL A 40 9.00 -25.72 22.17
N VAL A 41 9.60 -24.55 22.00
CA VAL A 41 10.96 -24.24 22.47
C VAL A 41 10.85 -23.33 23.68
N ALA A 42 11.48 -23.71 24.79
CA ALA A 42 11.61 -22.85 25.96
C ALA A 42 12.71 -21.81 25.71
N ALA A 43 12.32 -20.55 25.54
CA ALA A 43 13.25 -19.43 25.40
C ALA A 43 13.73 -18.92 26.78
N LEU A 44 12.90 -19.06 27.81
CA LEU A 44 13.23 -18.85 29.22
C LEU A 44 12.49 -19.90 30.05
N GLU A 45 13.10 -20.35 31.13
CA GLU A 45 12.49 -21.33 32.05
C GLU A 45 12.30 -20.79 33.47
N SER A 46 13.32 -20.14 34.03
CA SER A 46 13.21 -19.54 35.36
C SER A 46 14.26 -18.46 35.57
N ALA A 47 13.93 -17.25 35.10
CA ALA A 47 14.71 -16.05 35.37
C ALA A 47 14.11 -15.27 36.56
N SER A 48 14.94 -14.96 37.56
CA SER A 48 14.55 -14.21 38.76
C SER A 48 15.60 -13.15 39.09
N GLY A 49 15.16 -12.00 39.61
CA GLY A 49 16.03 -10.89 39.97
C GLY A 49 15.26 -9.60 40.24
N TYR A 50 16.00 -8.55 40.57
CA TYR A 50 15.44 -7.23 40.84
C TYR A 50 16.40 -6.12 40.42
N VAL A 51 15.87 -4.90 40.25
CA VAL A 51 16.65 -3.70 39.99
C VAL A 51 16.00 -2.53 40.72
N GLU A 52 16.79 -1.80 41.50
CA GLU A 52 16.33 -0.67 42.30
C GLU A 52 16.53 0.67 41.56
N PRO A 53 15.78 1.72 41.90
CA PRO A 53 15.96 3.05 41.35
C PRO A 53 17.42 3.54 41.46
N GLY A 54 17.93 4.14 40.40
CA GLY A 54 19.29 4.69 40.36
C GLY A 54 20.40 3.63 40.21
N THR A 55 20.03 2.35 40.07
CA THR A 55 20.98 1.25 39.84
C THR A 55 20.87 0.71 38.41
N SER A 56 21.92 0.00 38.01
CA SER A 56 22.08 -0.58 36.68
C SER A 56 22.32 -2.09 36.74
N LEU A 57 21.61 -2.82 35.87
CA LEU A 57 21.72 -4.27 35.72
C LEU A 57 22.28 -4.62 34.34
N ALA A 58 23.39 -5.35 34.29
CA ALA A 58 23.89 -5.99 33.07
C ALA A 58 23.34 -7.42 32.95
N VAL A 59 22.71 -7.76 31.83
CA VAL A 59 22.22 -9.11 31.52
C VAL A 59 23.15 -9.76 30.51
N LEU A 60 23.79 -10.86 30.91
CA LEU A 60 24.74 -11.62 30.10
C LEU A 60 24.37 -13.11 30.07
N GLY A 61 24.99 -13.84 29.15
CA GLY A 61 24.73 -15.25 28.92
C GLY A 61 25.10 -15.63 27.48
N ALA A 62 25.21 -16.93 27.23
CA ALA A 62 25.50 -17.45 25.89
C ALA A 62 24.46 -17.01 24.84
N SER A 63 24.80 -17.14 23.56
CA SER A 63 23.81 -16.94 22.49
C SER A 63 22.65 -17.93 22.67
N GLY A 64 21.42 -17.45 22.52
CA GLY A 64 20.22 -18.25 22.78
C GLY A 64 19.82 -18.42 24.26
N ALA A 65 20.54 -17.85 25.22
CA ALA A 65 20.21 -17.96 26.66
C ALA A 65 18.93 -17.20 27.10
N GLY A 66 18.24 -16.51 26.19
CA GLY A 66 16.99 -15.80 26.48
C GLY A 66 17.12 -14.34 26.92
N LYS A 67 18.31 -13.73 26.81
CA LYS A 67 18.60 -12.33 27.25
C LYS A 67 17.62 -11.29 26.68
N THR A 68 17.53 -11.17 25.36
CA THR A 68 16.61 -10.26 24.68
C THR A 68 15.15 -10.63 24.98
N THR A 69 14.83 -11.92 25.10
CA THR A 69 13.47 -12.36 25.46
C THR A 69 13.08 -11.91 26.87
N LEU A 70 14.02 -11.91 27.82
CA LEU A 70 13.78 -11.40 29.18
C LEU A 70 13.47 -9.90 29.13
N VAL A 71 14.29 -9.12 28.44
CA VAL A 71 14.11 -7.67 28.34
C VAL A 71 12.85 -7.29 27.55
N ASP A 72 12.47 -8.05 26.53
CA ASP A 72 11.17 -7.92 25.84
C ASP A 72 9.97 -8.16 26.78
N ILE A 73 10.08 -9.13 27.70
CA ILE A 73 9.03 -9.42 28.69
C ILE A 73 8.95 -8.30 29.71
N LEU A 74 10.08 -7.92 30.31
CA LEU A 74 10.13 -6.87 31.34
C LEU A 74 9.69 -5.50 30.82
N SER A 75 9.92 -5.21 29.54
CA SER A 75 9.48 -3.98 28.88
C SER A 75 8.01 -4.00 28.40
N GLY A 76 7.31 -5.13 28.52
CA GLY A 76 5.94 -5.29 28.03
C GLY A 76 5.82 -5.29 26.50
N ARG A 77 6.86 -5.73 25.80
CA ARG A 77 6.95 -5.80 24.33
C ARG A 77 6.78 -7.21 23.77
N LYS A 78 6.96 -8.25 24.59
CA LYS A 78 6.78 -9.64 24.15
C LYS A 78 5.32 -9.92 23.76
N ASN A 79 5.10 -10.16 22.47
CA ASN A 79 3.76 -10.44 21.90
C ASN A 79 3.60 -11.89 21.40
N VAL A 80 4.63 -12.73 21.55
CA VAL A 80 4.66 -14.11 21.04
C VAL A 80 5.16 -15.06 22.13
N GLY A 81 4.52 -16.23 22.20
CA GLY A 81 4.81 -17.26 23.19
C GLY A 81 3.95 -17.13 24.45
N LYS A 82 3.93 -18.20 25.25
CA LYS A 82 3.27 -18.21 26.56
C LYS A 82 4.27 -17.75 27.61
N VAL A 83 4.00 -16.60 28.23
CA VAL A 83 4.81 -16.04 29.31
C VAL A 83 4.27 -16.55 30.65
N GLY A 84 5.14 -17.10 31.49
CA GLY A 84 4.86 -17.48 32.88
C GLY A 84 5.70 -16.65 33.87
N GLY A 85 5.50 -16.90 35.16
CA GLY A 85 6.13 -16.13 36.24
C GLY A 85 5.44 -14.81 36.54
N THR A 86 6.08 -14.00 37.40
CA THR A 86 5.55 -12.71 37.83
C THR A 86 6.62 -11.64 37.71
N TYR A 87 6.31 -10.53 37.03
CA TYR A 87 7.13 -9.33 37.03
C TYR A 87 6.29 -8.14 37.48
N LEU A 88 6.88 -7.31 38.34
CA LEU A 88 6.23 -6.19 39.00
C LEU A 88 7.10 -4.93 38.86
N VAL A 89 6.41 -3.81 38.74
CA VAL A 89 6.94 -2.45 38.76
C VAL A 89 6.41 -1.80 40.02
N ASN A 90 7.30 -1.48 40.96
CA ASN A 90 6.94 -0.98 42.29
C ASN A 90 5.83 -1.85 42.95
N GLY A 91 6.02 -3.18 42.96
CA GLY A 91 5.13 -4.13 43.62
C GLY A 91 3.81 -4.42 42.91
N LYS A 92 3.53 -3.76 41.78
CA LYS A 92 2.31 -3.95 41.00
C LYS A 92 2.61 -4.47 39.61
N ARG A 93 1.68 -5.22 39.00
CA ARG A 93 1.82 -5.60 37.60
C ARG A 93 1.84 -4.34 36.72
N PRO A 94 2.66 -4.31 35.65
CA PRO A 94 2.70 -3.16 34.76
C PRO A 94 1.34 -2.87 34.15
N ASP A 95 0.92 -1.61 34.22
CA ASP A 95 -0.31 -1.17 33.59
C ASP A 95 -0.12 -0.97 32.07
N ARG A 96 -1.22 -0.64 31.38
CA ARG A 96 -1.21 -0.40 29.92
C ARG A 96 -0.36 0.81 29.50
N PHE A 97 0.00 1.70 30.43
CA PHE A 97 0.78 2.92 30.19
C PHE A 97 2.26 2.74 30.50
N PHE A 98 2.67 1.56 30.98
CA PHE A 98 4.05 1.29 31.34
C PHE A 98 5.02 1.59 30.18
N ARG A 99 4.67 1.20 28.95
CA ARG A 99 5.49 1.46 27.75
C ARG A 99 5.73 2.93 27.44
N MET A 100 4.81 3.81 27.83
CA MET A 100 4.97 5.26 27.66
C MET A 100 5.98 5.84 28.66
N ARG A 101 6.09 5.21 29.83
CA ARG A 101 6.96 5.62 30.95
C ARG A 101 8.31 4.88 30.97
N ALA A 102 8.45 3.87 30.12
CA ALA A 102 9.67 3.09 29.93
C ALA A 102 10.38 3.54 28.65
N GLY A 103 11.70 3.60 28.69
CA GLY A 103 12.55 3.74 27.52
C GLY A 103 12.99 2.37 27.01
N TYR A 104 13.10 2.18 25.71
CA TYR A 104 13.67 0.94 25.15
C TYR A 104 14.45 1.21 23.87
N VAL A 105 15.74 0.92 23.91
CA VAL A 105 16.64 1.02 22.77
C VAL A 105 16.76 -0.37 22.13
N THR A 106 16.32 -0.49 20.88
CA THR A 106 16.40 -1.73 20.10
C THR A 106 17.75 -1.88 19.38
N TYR A 107 18.17 -3.12 19.12
CA TYR A 107 19.37 -3.44 18.35
C TYR A 107 19.38 -2.82 16.93
N ASP A 108 18.30 -2.97 16.14
CA ASP A 108 18.26 -2.58 14.71
C ASP A 108 18.14 -1.06 14.43
N MET A 109 18.07 -0.21 15.45
CA MET A 109 18.02 1.28 15.41
C MET A 109 17.49 1.89 14.08
N ALA A 110 16.17 1.98 13.94
CA ALA A 110 15.56 2.57 12.76
C ALA A 110 15.42 4.09 12.88
N HIS A 111 16.02 4.83 11.96
CA HIS A 111 15.93 6.30 11.88
C HIS A 111 15.60 6.75 10.46
N VAL A 112 15.07 7.98 10.34
CA VAL A 112 14.95 8.65 9.05
C VAL A 112 16.32 9.23 8.66
N PRO A 113 16.98 8.75 7.59
CA PRO A 113 18.36 9.12 7.28
C PRO A 113 18.57 10.61 6.98
N THR A 114 17.54 11.26 6.41
CA THR A 114 17.57 12.68 5.98
C THR A 114 17.16 13.67 7.07
N MET A 115 16.91 13.20 8.28
CA MET A 115 16.69 14.05 9.45
C MET A 115 17.98 14.28 10.22
N THR A 116 18.08 15.45 10.83
CA THR A 116 19.19 15.76 11.72
C THR A 116 19.02 15.09 13.09
N VAL A 117 20.11 15.02 13.86
CA VAL A 117 20.09 14.53 15.24
C VAL A 117 19.09 15.33 16.08
N SER A 118 19.15 16.66 16.05
CA SER A 118 18.25 17.55 16.81
C SER A 118 16.78 17.38 16.40
N GLU A 119 16.48 17.31 15.10
CA GLU A 119 15.10 17.13 14.64
C GLU A 119 14.51 15.78 15.07
N THR A 120 15.33 14.73 15.11
CA THR A 120 14.91 13.38 15.50
C THR A 120 14.62 13.32 17.00
N VAL A 121 15.50 13.87 17.84
CA VAL A 121 15.29 13.94 19.29
C VAL A 121 14.13 14.89 19.63
N LEU A 122 13.99 16.00 18.91
CA LEU A 122 12.86 16.93 19.07
C LEU A 122 11.53 16.30 18.68
N PHE A 123 11.50 15.45 17.64
CA PHE A 123 10.31 14.69 17.30
C PHE A 123 9.90 13.73 18.43
N ALA A 124 10.87 13.02 19.02
CA ALA A 124 10.63 12.17 20.18
C ALA A 124 10.11 12.98 21.39
N ALA A 125 10.73 14.14 21.67
CA ALA A 125 10.31 15.07 22.71
C ALA A 125 8.84 15.48 22.53
N ARG A 126 8.48 15.95 21.33
CA ARG A 126 7.11 16.40 20.99
C ARG A 126 6.07 15.30 21.07
N CYS A 127 6.47 14.04 20.87
CA CYS A 127 5.57 12.89 20.94
C CYS A 127 5.35 12.37 22.37
N ARG A 128 6.38 12.42 23.22
CA ARG A 128 6.43 11.64 24.48
C ARG A 128 6.53 12.46 25.77
N MET A 129 6.92 13.74 25.71
CA MET A 129 6.88 14.58 26.91
C MET A 129 5.42 14.87 27.31
N PRO A 130 5.16 15.17 28.60
CA PRO A 130 3.80 15.38 29.11
C PRO A 130 3.00 16.45 28.36
N ARG A 131 1.68 16.26 28.28
CA ARG A 131 0.75 17.26 27.72
C ARG A 131 0.91 18.63 28.38
N GLY A 132 0.87 19.69 27.57
CA GLY A 132 1.00 21.06 28.04
C GLY A 132 2.43 21.61 28.02
N THR A 133 3.44 20.74 27.79
CA THR A 133 4.82 21.17 27.55
C THR A 133 4.89 22.11 26.34
N THR A 134 5.53 23.26 26.52
CA THR A 134 5.73 24.27 25.47
C THR A 134 6.85 23.87 24.52
N ASP A 135 6.83 24.35 23.27
CA ASP A 135 7.89 24.04 22.31
C ASP A 135 9.28 24.52 22.78
N ALA A 136 9.33 25.58 23.59
CA ALA A 136 10.57 26.04 24.22
C ALA A 136 11.11 25.04 25.25
N GLU A 137 10.25 24.46 26.09
CA GLU A 137 10.63 23.41 27.06
C GLU A 137 11.06 22.12 26.35
N HIS A 138 10.37 21.75 25.25
CA HIS A 138 10.80 20.62 24.42
C HIS A 138 12.23 20.82 23.90
N ARG A 139 12.54 22.00 23.33
CA ARG A 139 13.89 22.31 22.82
C ARG A 139 14.92 22.36 23.94
N ALA A 140 14.59 22.97 25.08
CA ALA A 140 15.49 23.03 26.23
C ALA A 140 15.85 21.62 26.74
N ARG A 141 14.88 20.70 26.78
CA ARG A 141 15.15 19.29 27.15
C ARG A 141 15.99 18.57 26.09
N VAL A 142 15.74 18.83 24.80
CA VAL A 142 16.57 18.29 23.71
C VAL A 142 18.02 18.74 23.87
N ASP A 143 18.26 20.04 24.06
CA ASP A 143 19.60 20.60 24.23
C ASP A 143 20.32 19.99 25.45
N GLN A 144 19.61 19.83 26.57
CA GLN A 144 20.12 19.17 27.77
C GLN A 144 20.56 17.72 27.48
N VAL A 145 19.71 16.93 26.82
CA VAL A 145 20.01 15.52 26.52
C VAL A 145 21.16 15.39 25.52
N LEU A 146 21.19 16.23 24.48
CA LEU A 146 22.29 16.26 23.52
C LEU A 146 23.61 16.64 24.20
N GLN A 147 23.59 17.54 25.17
CA GLN A 147 24.78 17.89 25.96
C GLN A 147 25.23 16.73 26.86
N GLN A 148 24.31 16.06 27.56
CA GLN A 148 24.59 14.89 28.40
C GLN A 148 25.22 13.75 27.60
N LEU A 149 24.77 13.53 26.37
CA LEU A 149 25.28 12.48 25.49
C LEU A 149 26.43 12.92 24.58
N ARG A 150 26.94 14.15 24.76
CA ARG A 150 28.04 14.72 23.97
C ARG A 150 27.76 14.68 22.46
N LEU A 151 26.56 15.10 22.08
CA LEU A 151 26.06 15.18 20.70
C LEU A 151 25.83 16.61 20.20
N SER A 152 26.05 17.63 21.02
CA SER A 152 25.78 19.03 20.63
C SER A 152 26.53 19.48 19.37
N HIS A 153 27.73 18.95 19.10
CA HIS A 153 28.52 19.30 17.90
C HIS A 153 27.95 18.74 16.59
N ILE A 154 27.05 17.76 16.66
CA ILE A 154 26.40 17.11 15.51
C ILE A 154 24.88 17.32 15.50
N ALA A 155 24.37 18.26 16.30
CA ALA A 155 22.93 18.51 16.43
C ALA A 155 22.25 18.74 15.06
N ASP A 156 22.90 19.47 14.16
CA ASP A 156 22.38 19.80 12.83
C ASP A 156 22.90 18.87 11.70
N THR A 157 23.60 17.79 12.06
CA THR A 157 24.11 16.80 11.10
C THR A 157 23.05 15.75 10.82
N TYR A 158 22.89 15.34 9.55
CA TYR A 158 22.01 14.23 9.18
C TYR A 158 22.45 12.92 9.85
N ILE A 159 21.48 12.13 10.28
CA ILE A 159 21.74 10.80 10.85
C ILE A 159 22.41 9.90 9.81
N GLY A 160 21.89 9.91 8.58
CA GLY A 160 22.42 9.15 7.46
C GLY A 160 22.18 7.64 7.52
N ASP A 161 22.55 7.02 6.42
CA ASP A 161 22.52 5.59 6.14
C ASP A 161 23.66 5.23 5.16
N GLU A 162 23.57 4.09 4.48
CA GLU A 162 24.58 3.64 3.51
C GLU A 162 24.66 4.55 2.26
N LEU A 163 23.58 5.26 1.93
CA LEU A 163 23.46 6.10 0.73
C LEU A 163 23.63 7.59 1.03
N VAL A 164 23.25 8.01 2.25
CA VAL A 164 23.32 9.37 2.75
C VAL A 164 24.37 9.43 3.84
N ARG A 165 25.49 10.10 3.57
CA ARG A 165 26.52 10.35 4.58
C ARG A 165 25.90 11.03 5.81
N GLY A 166 26.17 10.48 6.99
CA GLY A 166 25.70 11.03 8.25
C GLY A 166 26.70 10.90 9.39
N VAL A 167 26.18 10.76 10.61
CA VAL A 167 26.97 10.64 11.84
C VAL A 167 27.67 9.28 11.96
N SER A 168 28.66 9.17 12.82
CA SER A 168 29.34 7.88 13.10
C SER A 168 28.39 6.87 13.76
N THR A 169 28.70 5.57 13.69
CA THR A 169 27.91 4.51 14.33
C THR A 169 27.69 4.76 15.82
N GLY A 170 28.74 5.17 16.55
CA GLY A 170 28.64 5.50 17.99
C GLY A 170 27.77 6.72 18.29
N GLU A 171 27.83 7.75 17.45
CA GLU A 171 26.95 8.92 17.55
C GLU A 171 25.50 8.57 17.21
N LYS A 172 25.27 7.69 16.22
CA LYS A 172 23.94 7.17 15.89
C LYS A 172 23.33 6.39 17.06
N LYS A 173 24.12 5.53 17.72
CA LYS A 173 23.70 4.82 18.94
C LYS A 173 23.32 5.76 20.08
N ARG A 174 24.15 6.76 20.34
CA ARG A 174 23.85 7.79 21.34
C ARG A 174 22.62 8.60 20.95
N THR A 175 22.40 8.85 19.66
CA THR A 175 21.19 9.52 19.18
C THR A 175 19.94 8.69 19.46
N GLU A 176 19.96 7.37 19.24
CA GLU A 176 18.85 6.48 19.61
C GLU A 176 18.56 6.54 21.12
N ILE A 177 19.61 6.42 21.95
CA ILE A 177 19.50 6.58 23.40
C ILE A 177 18.89 7.95 23.77
N ALA A 178 19.27 9.02 23.06
CA ALA A 178 18.73 10.36 23.28
C ALA A 178 17.21 10.43 23.04
N THR A 179 16.69 9.72 22.02
CA THR A 179 15.25 9.70 21.72
C THR A 179 14.42 9.03 22.82
N GLU A 180 15.04 8.13 23.59
CA GLU A 180 14.43 7.49 24.76
C GLU A 180 14.61 8.35 26.02
N MET A 181 15.80 8.95 26.25
CA MET A 181 16.09 9.81 27.41
C MET A 181 15.26 11.11 27.43
N VAL A 182 14.93 11.69 26.28
CA VAL A 182 14.20 12.97 26.19
C VAL A 182 12.80 12.88 26.81
N ALA A 183 12.20 11.69 26.82
CA ALA A 183 10.91 11.42 27.45
C ALA A 183 10.98 11.33 28.99
N SER A 184 12.17 11.44 29.58
CA SER A 184 12.42 11.27 31.02
C SER A 184 11.82 9.96 31.56
N PRO A 185 12.22 8.81 30.99
CA PRO A 185 11.67 7.52 31.37
C PRO A 185 12.05 7.14 32.81
N ARG A 186 11.19 6.39 33.49
CA ARG A 186 11.42 5.90 34.87
C ARG A 186 12.28 4.64 34.92
N VAL A 187 12.30 3.93 33.81
CA VAL A 187 13.09 2.74 33.58
C VAL A 187 13.50 2.70 32.12
N MET A 188 14.71 2.26 31.82
CA MET A 188 15.20 2.16 30.46
C MET A 188 15.83 0.80 30.20
N PHE A 189 15.42 0.19 29.09
CA PHE A 189 15.90 -1.11 28.62
C PHE A 189 16.80 -0.89 27.41
N LEU A 190 18.00 -1.45 27.45
CA LEU A 190 18.98 -1.28 26.38
C LEU A 190 19.37 -2.65 25.84
N ASP A 191 19.01 -2.94 24.59
CA ASP A 191 19.33 -4.20 23.95
C ASP A 191 20.59 -4.04 23.08
N GLU A 192 21.72 -4.53 23.60
CA GLU A 192 23.05 -4.44 22.97
C GLU A 192 23.49 -3.03 22.54
N PRO A 193 23.46 -2.03 23.45
CA PRO A 193 23.84 -0.65 23.11
C PRO A 193 25.32 -0.51 22.73
N THR A 194 26.17 -1.48 23.04
CA THR A 194 27.62 -1.44 22.75
C THR A 194 28.03 -2.22 21.49
N SER A 195 27.13 -2.99 20.87
CA SER A 195 27.47 -3.83 19.71
C SER A 195 27.96 -3.01 18.49
N GLY A 196 29.02 -3.44 17.81
CA GLY A 196 29.58 -2.69 16.67
C GLY A 196 30.26 -1.36 17.02
N LEU A 197 30.55 -1.12 18.31
CA LEU A 197 31.46 -0.07 18.76
C LEU A 197 32.81 -0.69 19.16
N ASP A 198 33.86 0.12 19.07
CA ASP A 198 35.14 -0.19 19.69
C ASP A 198 35.05 -0.07 21.23
N ASP A 199 36.02 -0.64 21.94
CA ASP A 199 36.01 -0.68 23.42
C ASP A 199 35.90 0.71 24.04
N TYR A 200 36.59 1.70 23.46
CA TYR A 200 36.52 3.08 23.92
C TYR A 200 35.11 3.66 23.71
N GLY A 201 34.54 3.55 22.50
CA GLY A 201 33.21 4.06 22.18
C GLY A 201 32.10 3.40 23.00
N ALA A 202 32.21 2.08 23.24
CA ALA A 202 31.31 1.32 24.10
C ALA A 202 31.36 1.83 25.55
N LYS A 203 32.56 1.92 26.14
CA LYS A 203 32.77 2.43 27.49
C LYS A 203 32.27 3.86 27.65
N PHE A 204 32.65 4.73 26.72
CA PHE A 204 32.25 6.14 26.72
C PHE A 204 30.72 6.28 26.69
N THR A 205 30.05 5.56 25.78
CA THR A 205 28.58 5.60 25.67
C THR A 205 27.91 5.13 26.96
N MET A 206 28.35 4.01 27.53
CA MET A 206 27.77 3.50 28.77
C MET A 206 28.05 4.40 29.97
N GLN A 207 29.22 5.04 30.05
CA GLN A 207 29.51 6.01 31.11
C GLN A 207 28.51 7.18 31.12
N LEU A 208 28.18 7.73 29.94
CA LEU A 208 27.21 8.83 29.84
C LEU A 208 25.80 8.39 30.24
N VAL A 209 25.39 7.20 29.81
CA VAL A 209 24.10 6.61 30.20
C VAL A 209 24.03 6.41 31.71
N LEU A 210 25.04 5.78 32.32
CA LEU A 210 25.04 5.47 33.74
C LEU A 210 25.18 6.72 34.62
N GLN A 211 25.83 7.78 34.13
CA GLN A 211 25.79 9.10 34.77
C GLN A 211 24.38 9.68 34.79
N TYR A 212 23.64 9.56 33.68
CA TYR A 212 22.23 9.97 33.64
C TYR A 212 21.36 9.14 34.61
N VAL A 213 21.55 7.82 34.66
CA VAL A 213 20.86 6.91 35.60
C VAL A 213 20.97 7.41 37.04
N LYS A 214 22.19 7.76 37.47
CA LYS A 214 22.46 8.26 38.82
C LYS A 214 21.89 9.67 39.04
N ALA A 215 22.03 10.55 38.06
CA ALA A 215 21.58 11.95 38.17
C ALA A 215 20.05 12.07 38.24
N GLU A 216 19.32 11.25 37.49
CA GLU A 216 17.86 11.33 37.33
C GLU A 216 17.14 10.20 38.07
N ASN A 217 17.88 9.40 38.85
CA ASN A 217 17.38 8.27 39.63
C ASN A 217 16.55 7.27 38.78
N VAL A 218 17.01 6.99 37.56
CA VAL A 218 16.36 6.10 36.60
C VAL A 218 16.91 4.69 36.74
N THR A 219 16.08 3.67 36.54
CA THR A 219 16.52 2.27 36.55
C THR A 219 16.96 1.85 35.15
N VAL A 220 18.09 1.15 34.99
CA VAL A 220 18.54 0.65 33.68
C VAL A 220 18.79 -0.86 33.68
N VAL A 221 18.24 -1.54 32.67
CA VAL A 221 18.54 -2.95 32.36
C VAL A 221 19.17 -3.02 30.99
N THR A 222 20.39 -3.54 30.91
CA THR A 222 21.15 -3.59 29.64
C THR A 222 21.52 -5.02 29.29
N VAL A 223 21.11 -5.49 28.12
CA VAL A 223 21.67 -6.71 27.52
C VAL A 223 23.00 -6.37 26.88
N ILE A 224 24.05 -7.11 27.25
CA ILE A 224 25.37 -6.92 26.63
C ILE A 224 25.90 -8.25 26.13
N HIS A 225 26.29 -8.27 24.86
CA HIS A 225 27.00 -9.38 24.26
C HIS A 225 28.51 -9.15 24.41
N GLN A 226 29.19 -10.03 25.15
CA GLN A 226 30.66 -10.03 25.34
C GLN A 226 31.27 -8.63 25.61
N PRO A 227 30.94 -7.98 26.74
CA PRO A 227 31.56 -6.69 27.07
C PRO A 227 33.05 -6.85 27.38
N SER A 228 33.81 -5.78 27.11
CA SER A 228 35.11 -5.62 27.74
C SER A 228 34.95 -5.46 29.25
N GLU A 229 35.97 -5.88 30.00
CA GLU A 229 35.97 -5.78 31.47
C GLU A 229 35.73 -4.33 31.94
N ALA A 230 36.27 -3.36 31.20
CA ALA A 230 36.10 -1.94 31.47
C ALA A 230 34.64 -1.45 31.35
N VAL A 231 33.82 -2.08 30.51
CA VAL A 231 32.39 -1.78 30.38
C VAL A 231 31.59 -2.50 31.46
N PHE A 232 31.89 -3.78 31.68
CA PHE A 232 31.20 -4.61 32.66
C PHE A 232 31.30 -4.03 34.07
N ASN A 233 32.50 -3.58 34.47
CA ASN A 233 32.75 -2.99 35.79
C ASN A 233 32.08 -1.61 35.99
N LEU A 234 31.39 -1.06 34.99
CA LEU A 234 30.61 0.17 35.17
C LEU A 234 29.24 -0.09 35.81
N PHE A 235 28.72 -1.32 35.70
CA PHE A 235 27.39 -1.68 36.20
C PHE A 235 27.42 -2.00 37.70
N ASP A 236 26.29 -1.82 38.37
CA ASP A 236 26.17 -2.10 39.80
C ASP A 236 25.98 -3.61 40.05
N SER A 237 25.13 -4.25 39.24
CA SER A 237 24.80 -5.67 39.34
C SER A 237 24.82 -6.37 37.98
N CYS A 238 24.99 -7.69 37.98
CA CYS A 238 24.84 -8.52 36.79
C CYS A 238 23.86 -9.68 37.01
N LEU A 239 23.21 -10.08 35.92
CA LEU A 239 22.39 -11.28 35.79
C LEU A 239 23.02 -12.16 34.72
N LEU A 240 23.51 -13.34 35.11
CA LEU A 240 24.08 -14.33 34.21
C LEU A 240 23.05 -15.42 33.93
N LEU A 241 22.71 -15.58 32.65
CA LEU A 241 21.74 -16.56 32.18
C LEU A 241 22.40 -17.73 31.47
N GLY A 242 21.96 -18.95 31.80
CA GLY A 242 22.34 -20.20 31.13
C GLY A 242 21.11 -21.04 30.85
N ALA A 243 20.94 -21.50 29.61
CA ALA A 243 19.78 -22.28 29.17
C ALA A 243 18.41 -21.72 29.63
N GLY A 244 18.26 -20.38 29.62
CA GLY A 244 17.02 -19.72 30.03
C GLY A 244 16.76 -19.66 31.55
N ARG A 245 17.76 -19.98 32.37
CA ARG A 245 17.70 -19.98 33.85
C ARG A 245 18.74 -19.03 34.43
N THR A 246 18.49 -18.57 35.66
CA THR A 246 19.43 -17.74 36.43
C THR A 246 20.59 -18.59 36.93
N CYS A 247 21.81 -18.29 36.48
CA CYS A 247 23.04 -18.93 36.96
C CYS A 247 23.80 -18.08 37.98
N TYR A 248 23.57 -16.76 37.97
CA TYR A 248 24.05 -15.84 38.99
C TYR A 248 23.26 -14.53 38.90
N PHE A 249 22.95 -13.95 40.05
CA PHE A 249 22.46 -12.57 40.14
C PHE A 249 23.07 -11.91 41.37
N GLY A 250 23.57 -10.68 41.22
CA GLY A 250 24.12 -9.93 42.33
C GLY A 250 25.15 -8.87 41.91
N PRO A 251 25.81 -8.24 42.88
CA PRO A 251 26.85 -7.24 42.61
C PRO A 251 28.03 -7.84 41.85
N ILE A 252 28.53 -7.13 40.84
CA ILE A 252 29.63 -7.61 39.98
C ILE A 252 30.87 -8.06 40.75
N PRO A 253 31.36 -7.33 41.78
CA PRO A 253 32.55 -7.75 42.53
C PRO A 253 32.36 -9.09 43.26
N ALA A 254 31.13 -9.42 43.66
CA ALA A 254 30.81 -10.65 44.39
C ALA A 254 30.77 -11.89 43.49
N ALA A 255 30.67 -11.72 42.16
CA ALA A 255 30.66 -12.84 41.22
C ALA A 255 31.96 -13.66 41.28
N ARG A 256 33.10 -13.01 41.47
CA ARG A 256 34.41 -13.67 41.54
C ARG A 256 34.49 -14.66 42.70
N GLU A 257 34.04 -14.25 43.87
CA GLU A 257 34.00 -15.11 45.06
C GLU A 257 33.00 -16.26 44.88
N PHE A 258 31.81 -15.98 44.34
CA PHE A 258 30.80 -17.00 44.05
C PHE A 258 31.35 -18.13 43.16
N TYR A 259 31.96 -17.80 42.02
CA TYR A 259 32.52 -18.83 41.13
C TYR A 259 33.74 -19.54 41.74
N ALA A 260 34.54 -18.88 42.58
CA ALA A 260 35.58 -19.55 43.35
C ALA A 260 35.02 -20.58 44.33
N THR A 261 33.93 -20.25 45.05
CA THR A 261 33.25 -21.20 45.96
C THR A 261 32.56 -22.36 45.25
N MET A 262 32.13 -22.15 43.99
CA MET A 262 31.61 -23.21 43.11
C MET A 262 32.72 -24.18 42.64
N GLY A 263 34.00 -23.85 42.85
CA GLY A 263 35.13 -24.66 42.38
C GLY A 263 35.72 -24.20 41.05
N HIS A 264 35.31 -23.03 40.54
CA HIS A 264 35.78 -22.43 39.30
C HIS A 264 36.41 -21.05 39.55
N PRO A 265 37.51 -20.95 40.32
CA PRO A 265 38.19 -19.67 40.53
C PRO A 265 38.67 -19.10 39.20
N VAL A 266 38.51 -17.78 39.03
CA VAL A 266 38.97 -17.08 37.82
C VAL A 266 40.51 -17.19 37.75
N PRO A 267 41.07 -17.79 36.68
CA PRO A 267 42.52 -17.87 36.50
C PRO A 267 43.19 -16.50 36.47
N GLU A 268 44.51 -16.46 36.70
CA GLU A 268 45.27 -15.23 36.51
C GLU A 268 45.28 -14.82 35.03
N LEU A 269 45.22 -13.52 34.76
CA LEU A 269 45.28 -12.92 33.42
C LEU A 269 44.14 -13.33 32.45
N THR A 270 43.07 -13.97 32.93
CA THR A 270 41.87 -14.21 32.13
C THR A 270 40.80 -13.16 32.39
N ASN A 271 40.00 -12.85 31.37
CA ASN A 271 38.83 -12.01 31.55
C ASN A 271 37.80 -12.77 32.40
N ALA A 272 37.47 -12.21 33.57
CA ALA A 272 36.54 -12.83 34.50
C ALA A 272 35.17 -13.13 33.85
N ILE A 273 34.70 -12.27 32.94
CA ILE A 273 33.40 -12.40 32.28
C ILE A 273 33.39 -13.62 31.35
N GLU A 274 34.44 -13.77 30.55
CA GLU A 274 34.59 -14.91 29.64
C GLU A 274 34.62 -16.20 30.45
N HIS A 275 35.40 -16.23 31.53
CA HIS A 275 35.44 -17.37 32.44
C HIS A 275 34.07 -17.73 33.02
N TYR A 276 33.28 -16.76 33.49
CA TYR A 276 31.92 -17.04 34.00
C TYR A 276 31.02 -17.60 32.90
N LEU A 277 31.09 -17.07 31.69
CA LEU A 277 30.29 -17.52 30.56
C LEU A 277 30.71 -18.90 30.07
N ASP A 278 32.00 -19.23 30.11
CA ASP A 278 32.52 -20.56 29.75
C ASP A 278 32.08 -21.63 30.76
N VAL A 279 32.11 -21.31 32.06
CA VAL A 279 31.57 -22.19 33.11
C VAL A 279 30.08 -22.44 32.90
N ILE A 280 29.30 -21.38 32.63
CA ILE A 280 27.86 -21.51 32.35
C ILE A 280 27.62 -22.31 31.07
N ALA A 281 28.41 -22.09 30.02
CA ALA A 281 28.24 -22.78 28.74
C ALA A 281 28.57 -24.27 28.84
N ALA A 282 29.55 -24.64 29.66
CA ALA A 282 29.93 -26.04 29.88
C ALA A 282 28.84 -26.82 30.63
N ALA A 283 28.22 -26.22 31.65
CA ALA A 283 27.22 -26.87 32.49
C ALA A 283 26.12 -25.90 32.96
N PRO A 284 25.18 -25.49 32.08
CA PRO A 284 24.22 -24.44 32.39
C PRO A 284 23.20 -24.84 33.45
N LEU A 285 22.73 -26.10 33.43
CA LEU A 285 21.76 -26.61 34.40
C LEU A 285 22.39 -26.77 35.79
N ASP A 286 23.62 -27.25 35.85
CA ASP A 286 24.36 -27.41 37.10
C ASP A 286 24.63 -26.04 37.73
N SER A 287 25.10 -25.08 36.92
CA SER A 287 25.31 -23.69 37.35
C SER A 287 24.02 -23.06 37.92
N ALA A 288 22.88 -23.25 37.25
CA ALA A 288 21.60 -22.74 37.71
C ALA A 288 21.11 -23.41 39.00
N SER A 289 21.27 -24.74 39.12
CA SER A 289 20.87 -25.48 40.32
C SER A 289 21.76 -25.17 41.54
N TYR A 290 23.05 -24.93 41.32
CA TYR A 290 23.96 -24.47 42.36
C TYR A 290 23.58 -23.07 42.84
N TYR A 291 23.32 -22.13 41.93
CA TYR A 291 22.86 -20.79 42.33
C TYR A 291 21.59 -20.85 43.18
N ALA A 292 20.58 -21.62 42.77
CA ALA A 292 19.32 -21.76 43.50
C ALA A 292 19.48 -22.36 44.91
N SER A 293 20.47 -23.23 45.12
CA SER A 293 20.76 -23.83 46.43
C SER A 293 21.77 -23.04 47.28
N SER A 294 22.52 -22.12 46.67
CA SER A 294 23.54 -21.30 47.33
C SER A 294 22.96 -20.28 48.32
N ALA A 295 23.78 -19.85 49.29
CA ALA A 295 23.42 -18.77 50.22
C ALA A 295 23.13 -17.44 49.48
N VAL A 296 23.84 -17.17 48.38
CA VAL A 296 23.63 -15.98 47.54
C VAL A 296 22.24 -16.00 46.91
N GLY A 297 21.84 -17.13 46.31
CA GLY A 297 20.51 -17.31 45.72
C GLY A 297 19.39 -17.14 46.76
N GLN A 298 19.52 -17.78 47.92
CA GLN A 298 18.53 -17.68 49.00
C GLN A 298 18.41 -16.25 49.56
N ALA A 299 19.53 -15.54 49.71
CA ALA A 299 19.55 -14.14 50.15
C ALA A 299 18.88 -13.21 49.14
N ASN A 300 19.11 -13.43 47.84
CA ASN A 300 18.47 -12.69 46.77
C ASN A 300 16.96 -12.95 46.73
N ASP A 301 16.52 -14.19 46.91
CA ASP A 301 15.09 -14.53 46.99
C ASP A 301 14.40 -13.88 48.19
N ALA A 302 15.07 -13.84 49.35
CA ALA A 302 14.57 -13.13 50.53
C ALA A 302 14.47 -11.61 50.27
N THR A 303 15.48 -11.02 49.63
CA THR A 303 15.51 -9.61 49.27
C THR A 303 14.40 -9.26 48.27
N LEU A 304 14.20 -10.11 47.25
CA LEU A 304 13.14 -9.98 46.27
C LEU A 304 11.76 -9.98 46.96
N LYS A 305 11.50 -10.92 47.87
CA LYS A 305 10.25 -10.96 48.65
C LYS A 305 10.06 -9.72 49.50
N ASN A 306 11.11 -9.24 50.16
CA ASN A 306 11.07 -8.02 50.96
C ASN A 306 10.75 -6.78 50.10
N LEU A 307 11.36 -6.65 48.91
CA LEU A 307 11.09 -5.55 47.98
C LEU A 307 9.64 -5.58 47.48
N ILE A 308 9.10 -6.75 47.17
CA ILE A 308 7.70 -6.90 46.77
C ILE A 308 6.76 -6.46 47.90
N LEU A 309 7.03 -6.89 49.13
CA LEU A 309 6.23 -6.50 50.30
C LEU A 309 6.33 -4.98 50.59
N ALA A 310 7.53 -4.42 50.56
CA ALA A 310 7.78 -3.00 50.82
C ALA A 310 7.08 -2.09 49.79
N SER A 311 7.08 -2.50 48.52
CA SER A 311 6.48 -1.73 47.43
C SER A 311 4.95 -1.89 47.33
N SER A 312 4.39 -2.97 47.86
CA SER A 312 2.93 -3.22 47.87
C SER A 312 2.14 -2.20 48.70
N GLY A 313 2.75 -1.60 49.73
CA GLY A 313 2.12 -0.65 50.65
C GLY A 313 2.25 0.84 50.26
N GLN A 314 3.08 1.18 49.28
CA GLN A 314 3.30 2.58 48.89
C GLN A 314 2.27 3.06 47.87
N SER A 315 1.64 4.21 48.14
CA SER A 315 0.90 4.97 47.14
C SER A 315 1.89 5.52 46.12
N LEU A 316 1.83 5.03 44.89
CA LEU A 316 2.62 5.56 43.78
C LEU A 316 2.32 7.06 43.64
N PRO A 317 3.34 7.93 43.49
CA PRO A 317 3.11 9.34 43.22
C PRO A 317 2.22 9.47 41.97
N GLN A 318 1.21 10.34 42.04
CA GLN A 318 0.39 10.68 40.87
C GLN A 318 1.31 11.22 39.79
N LEU A 319 1.30 10.55 38.65
CA LEU A 319 2.13 10.92 37.51
C LEU A 319 1.39 11.96 36.68
N ASP A 320 2.10 13.00 36.23
CA ASP A 320 1.55 14.07 35.37
C ASP A 320 1.29 13.60 33.91
N PHE A 321 1.37 12.29 33.64
CA PHE A 321 1.12 11.70 32.33
C PHE A 321 -0.38 11.55 32.07
N SER A 322 -0.78 11.57 30.80
CA SER A 322 -2.18 11.37 30.43
C SER A 322 -2.62 9.91 30.68
N ASP A 323 -3.89 9.72 31.05
CA ASP A 323 -4.55 8.39 31.06
C ASP A 323 -4.79 7.78 29.66
N ASN A 324 -4.13 8.31 28.63
CA ASN A 324 -4.17 7.83 27.26
C ASN A 324 -2.90 7.03 26.96
N LEU A 325 -2.98 6.05 26.04
CA LEU A 325 -1.80 5.28 25.62
C LEU A 325 -0.69 6.15 24.99
N TYR A 326 -1.05 7.36 24.56
CA TYR A 326 -0.18 8.31 23.89
C TYR A 326 -0.35 9.70 24.51
N GLU A 327 0.76 10.38 24.78
CA GLU A 327 0.77 11.73 25.35
C GLU A 327 0.18 12.77 24.40
N THR A 328 0.28 12.61 23.10
CA THR A 328 -0.28 13.61 22.16
C THR A 328 -1.67 13.23 21.67
N THR A 329 -2.49 14.24 21.31
CA THR A 329 -3.79 14.00 20.67
C THR A 329 -3.61 13.41 19.27
N VAL A 330 -4.59 12.67 18.77
CA VAL A 330 -4.54 12.01 17.44
C VAL A 330 -4.23 13.03 16.32
N PHE A 331 -4.84 14.22 16.38
CA PHE A 331 -4.57 15.29 15.41
C PHE A 331 -3.13 15.82 15.52
N ARG A 332 -2.61 15.99 16.74
CA ARG A 332 -1.22 16.42 16.94
C ARG A 332 -0.24 15.37 16.45
N GLN A 333 -0.50 14.09 16.69
CA GLN A 333 0.29 12.97 16.14
C GLN A 333 0.32 13.02 14.60
N PHE A 334 -0.83 13.26 13.97
CA PHE A 334 -0.93 13.39 12.52
C PHE A 334 -0.11 14.58 12.02
N TYR A 335 -0.26 15.76 12.64
CA TYR A 335 0.49 16.96 12.27
C TYR A 335 2.01 16.77 12.40
N LEU A 336 2.49 16.19 13.50
CA LEU A 336 3.92 15.93 13.71
C LEU A 336 4.48 14.97 12.66
N ASN A 337 3.75 13.89 12.37
CA ASN A 337 4.14 12.96 11.31
C ASN A 337 4.08 13.61 9.92
N LEU A 338 3.07 14.45 9.64
CA LEU A 338 2.93 15.14 8.36
C LEU A 338 4.11 16.06 8.09
N VAL A 339 4.47 16.91 9.05
CA VAL A 339 5.63 17.82 8.93
C VAL A 339 6.91 17.03 8.70
N ARG A 340 7.11 15.97 9.47
CA ARG A 340 8.27 15.08 9.35
C ARG A 340 8.36 14.44 7.96
N THR A 341 7.25 13.89 7.46
CA THR A 341 7.18 13.25 6.14
C THR A 341 7.41 14.26 5.02
N ILE A 342 6.81 15.46 5.07
CA ILE A 342 7.06 16.52 4.09
C ILE A 342 8.54 16.89 4.04
N GLN A 343 9.18 17.05 5.20
CA GLN A 343 10.59 17.39 5.30
C GLN A 343 11.48 16.31 4.68
N ARG A 344 11.16 15.03 4.93
CA ARG A 344 11.84 13.89 4.30
C ARG A 344 11.73 13.93 2.78
N TYR A 345 10.53 14.15 2.21
CA TYR A 345 10.35 14.21 0.75
C TYR A 345 11.09 15.38 0.12
N ARG A 346 11.17 16.52 0.82
CA ARG A 346 11.95 17.68 0.36
C ARG A 346 13.46 17.43 0.34
N ARG A 347 13.97 16.65 1.31
CA ARG A 347 15.41 16.37 1.45
C ARG A 347 15.87 15.10 0.74
N ASN A 348 14.94 14.27 0.24
CA ASN A 348 15.26 13.08 -0.54
C ASN A 348 15.01 13.34 -2.05
N PRO A 349 16.04 13.74 -2.82
CA PRO A 349 15.88 14.09 -4.23
C PRO A 349 15.60 12.87 -5.13
N SER A 350 16.03 11.67 -4.74
CA SER A 350 15.81 10.46 -5.54
C SER A 350 14.33 10.06 -5.60
N THR A 351 13.59 10.26 -4.49
CA THR A 351 12.17 9.92 -4.41
C THR A 351 11.25 11.00 -4.97
N SER A 352 11.64 12.28 -4.92
CA SER A 352 10.79 13.39 -5.41
C SER A 352 11.18 13.84 -6.81
N PHE A 353 12.37 14.42 -6.98
CA PHE A 353 12.81 15.02 -8.25
C PHE A 353 13.04 13.96 -9.33
N GLY A 354 13.68 12.84 -8.97
CA GLY A 354 13.91 11.72 -9.89
C GLY A 354 12.62 11.19 -10.52
N ARG A 355 11.55 11.05 -9.72
CA ARG A 355 10.23 10.61 -10.21
C ARG A 355 9.63 11.60 -11.20
N VAL A 356 9.60 12.90 -10.87
CA VAL A 356 9.08 13.94 -11.77
C VAL A 356 9.84 13.97 -13.09
N PHE A 357 11.18 13.91 -13.04
CA PHE A 357 12.02 13.91 -14.22
C PHE A 357 11.76 12.71 -15.13
N VAL A 358 11.84 11.49 -14.60
CA VAL A 358 11.63 10.25 -15.36
C VAL A 358 10.21 10.19 -15.94
N SER A 359 9.18 10.52 -15.14
CA SER A 359 7.81 10.55 -15.61
C SER A 359 7.58 11.59 -16.71
N SER A 360 8.23 12.76 -16.62
CA SER A 360 8.15 13.78 -17.67
C SER A 360 8.78 13.30 -18.98
N CYS A 361 9.95 12.66 -18.92
CA CYS A 361 10.59 12.05 -20.10
C CYS A 361 9.71 10.97 -20.75
N ILE A 362 9.14 10.07 -19.94
CA ILE A 362 8.21 9.04 -20.44
C ILE A 362 6.99 9.69 -21.10
N SER A 363 6.46 10.77 -20.52
CA SER A 363 5.29 11.47 -21.06
C SER A 363 5.56 12.12 -22.41
N LEU A 364 6.75 12.68 -22.61
CA LEU A 364 7.17 13.22 -23.91
C LEU A 364 7.28 12.11 -24.98
N ILE A 365 7.81 10.94 -24.60
CA ILE A 365 7.89 9.78 -25.50
C ILE A 365 6.49 9.31 -25.89
N PHE A 366 5.59 9.11 -24.91
CA PHE A 366 4.21 8.70 -25.19
C PHE A 366 3.44 9.76 -25.99
N GLY A 367 3.62 11.04 -25.69
CA GLY A 367 3.03 12.13 -26.46
C GLY A 367 3.54 12.18 -27.90
N ALA A 368 4.81 11.84 -28.15
CA ALA A 368 5.37 11.75 -29.49
C ALA A 368 4.87 10.51 -30.26
N ILE A 369 4.71 9.36 -29.58
CA ILE A 369 4.15 8.13 -30.18
C ILE A 369 2.70 8.37 -30.64
N PHE A 370 1.90 9.05 -29.82
CA PHE A 370 0.48 9.33 -30.09
C PHE A 370 0.24 10.75 -30.60
N TRP A 371 1.22 11.30 -31.32
CA TRP A 371 1.17 12.66 -31.84
C TRP A 371 -0.07 12.88 -32.71
N ARG A 372 -0.90 13.86 -32.32
CA ARG A 372 -2.12 14.28 -33.03
C ARG A 372 -3.11 13.16 -33.37
N VAL A 373 -3.21 12.15 -32.52
CA VAL A 373 -4.08 10.98 -32.78
C VAL A 373 -5.55 11.34 -33.00
N SER A 374 -6.06 12.39 -32.36
CA SER A 374 -7.47 12.82 -32.51
C SER A 374 -7.81 13.39 -33.89
N SER A 375 -6.80 13.83 -34.65
CA SER A 375 -6.97 14.39 -35.99
C SER A 375 -7.02 13.34 -37.10
N ASP A 376 -6.67 12.09 -36.79
CA ASP A 376 -6.68 10.99 -37.74
C ASP A 376 -8.04 10.29 -37.77
N HIS A 377 -8.94 10.74 -38.63
CA HIS A 377 -10.28 10.17 -38.77
C HIS A 377 -10.34 8.76 -39.40
N SER A 378 -9.20 8.10 -39.61
CA SER A 378 -9.15 6.72 -40.12
C SER A 378 -9.43 5.66 -39.04
N ILE A 379 -9.68 4.42 -39.48
CA ILE A 379 -9.77 3.24 -38.60
C ILE A 379 -8.45 3.04 -37.82
N GLY A 380 -7.31 3.38 -38.43
CA GLY A 380 -6.00 3.34 -37.78
C GLY A 380 -5.90 4.36 -36.64
N GLY A 381 -6.37 5.58 -36.86
CA GLY A 381 -6.43 6.64 -35.85
C GLY A 381 -7.28 6.27 -34.66
N LEU A 382 -8.45 5.69 -34.89
CA LEU A 382 -9.32 5.18 -33.83
C LEU A 382 -8.63 4.09 -32.98
N ARG A 383 -7.96 3.13 -33.62
CA ARG A 383 -7.19 2.09 -32.92
C ARG A 383 -6.05 2.69 -32.09
N ASN A 384 -5.37 3.70 -32.62
CA ASN A 384 -4.32 4.42 -31.92
C ASN A 384 -4.88 5.21 -30.72
N ALA A 385 -6.08 5.80 -30.83
CA ALA A 385 -6.75 6.48 -29.73
C ALA A 385 -7.12 5.53 -28.58
N THR A 386 -7.63 4.34 -28.89
CA THR A 386 -7.89 3.30 -27.87
C THR A 386 -6.60 2.80 -27.21
N SER A 387 -5.52 2.67 -28.00
CA SER A 387 -4.19 2.31 -27.49
C SER A 387 -3.62 3.41 -26.58
N LEU A 388 -3.80 4.68 -26.93
CA LEU A 388 -3.41 5.83 -26.11
C LEU A 388 -4.11 5.80 -24.76
N VAL A 389 -5.43 5.62 -24.74
CA VAL A 389 -6.21 5.57 -23.49
C VAL A 389 -5.73 4.43 -22.59
N SER A 390 -5.49 3.25 -23.18
CA SER A 390 -5.02 2.09 -22.45
C SER A 390 -3.62 2.31 -21.86
N ALA A 391 -2.73 2.95 -22.62
CA ALA A 391 -1.41 3.34 -22.15
C ALA A 391 -1.47 4.39 -21.02
N LEU A 392 -2.29 5.43 -21.17
CA LEU A 392 -2.48 6.49 -20.17
C LEU A 392 -3.07 5.96 -18.86
N ALA A 393 -4.02 5.03 -18.92
CA ALA A 393 -4.57 4.39 -17.73
C ALA A 393 -3.52 3.56 -16.96
N PHE A 394 -2.50 3.06 -17.66
CA PHE A 394 -1.48 2.18 -17.10
C PHE A 394 -0.25 2.93 -16.55
N LEU A 395 0.14 4.05 -17.17
CA LEU A 395 1.32 4.84 -16.77
C LEU A 395 1.39 5.20 -15.27
N PRO A 396 0.30 5.64 -14.60
CA PRO A 396 0.33 5.93 -13.17
C PRO A 396 0.77 4.75 -12.30
N ALA A 397 0.51 3.51 -12.73
CA ALA A 397 0.89 2.33 -11.95
C ALA A 397 2.42 2.12 -11.86
N PHE A 398 3.17 2.48 -12.91
CA PHE A 398 4.63 2.45 -12.85
C PHE A 398 5.18 3.51 -11.90
N THR A 399 4.57 4.70 -11.88
CA THR A 399 4.98 5.77 -10.94
C THR A 399 4.69 5.38 -9.49
N ALA A 400 3.59 4.68 -9.24
CA ALA A 400 3.24 4.16 -7.93
C ALA A 400 4.23 3.08 -7.44
N GLY A 401 4.75 2.25 -8.34
CA GLY A 401 5.74 1.19 -8.01
C GLY A 401 7.01 1.72 -7.33
N ALA A 402 7.39 2.97 -7.59
CA ALA A 402 8.54 3.61 -6.95
C ALA A 402 8.38 3.83 -5.43
N ALA A 403 7.16 3.67 -4.89
CA ALA A 403 6.87 3.78 -3.46
C ALA A 403 7.25 2.53 -2.64
N ILE A 404 7.47 1.38 -3.29
CA ILE A 404 7.72 0.10 -2.60
C ILE A 404 8.94 0.15 -1.68
N PRO A 405 10.15 0.56 -2.13
CA PRO A 405 11.35 0.45 -1.32
C PRO A 405 11.24 1.31 -0.06
N GLN A 406 10.81 2.55 -0.24
CA GLN A 406 10.63 3.52 0.82
C GLN A 406 9.64 3.03 1.89
N PHE A 407 8.49 2.48 1.48
CA PHE A 407 7.48 1.97 2.41
C PHE A 407 7.98 0.75 3.20
N LEU A 408 8.77 -0.12 2.58
CA LEU A 408 9.35 -1.29 3.25
C LEU A 408 10.48 -0.92 4.21
N GLU A 409 11.33 0.05 3.87
CA GLU A 409 12.37 0.59 4.75
C GLU A 409 11.75 1.21 6.01
N ASP A 410 10.65 1.93 5.86
CA ASP A 410 9.93 2.57 6.97
C ASP A 410 9.29 1.59 7.96
N ARG A 411 9.18 0.31 7.59
CA ARG A 411 8.62 -0.72 8.45
C ARG A 411 9.32 -0.80 9.80
N ALA A 412 10.64 -0.81 9.80
CA ALA A 412 11.40 -0.89 11.03
C ALA A 412 11.12 0.32 11.93
N LEU A 413 11.04 1.51 11.32
CA LEU A 413 10.80 2.78 12.00
C LEU A 413 9.42 2.82 12.68
N TYR A 414 8.33 2.62 11.94
CA TYR A 414 7.00 2.72 12.55
C TYR A 414 6.73 1.59 13.56
N ILE A 415 7.33 0.40 13.39
CA ILE A 415 7.21 -0.69 14.38
C ILE A 415 7.90 -0.28 15.69
N GLN A 416 9.12 0.25 15.61
CA GLN A 416 9.88 0.74 16.76
C GLN A 416 9.14 1.88 17.48
N GLU A 417 8.76 2.94 16.75
CA GLU A 417 8.13 4.13 17.33
C GLU A 417 6.74 3.83 17.93
N THR A 418 5.95 2.95 17.31
CA THR A 418 4.65 2.53 17.86
C THR A 418 4.81 1.63 19.09
N ALA A 419 5.90 0.85 19.19
CA ALA A 419 6.22 0.06 20.37
C ALA A 419 6.73 0.93 21.54
N SER A 420 7.43 2.03 21.25
CA SER A 420 7.83 3.08 22.22
C SER A 420 6.72 4.12 22.52
N ALA A 421 5.50 3.89 22.04
CA ALA A 421 4.34 4.77 22.28
C ALA A 421 4.53 6.24 21.80
N PHE A 422 5.21 6.47 20.68
CA PHE A 422 5.32 7.81 20.08
C PHE A 422 3.97 8.28 19.51
N TYR A 423 3.33 7.41 18.73
CA TYR A 423 2.06 7.68 18.06
C TYR A 423 1.32 6.38 17.73
N SER A 424 0.04 6.49 17.44
CA SER A 424 -0.77 5.39 16.91
C SER A 424 -0.52 5.17 15.41
N PRO A 425 -0.66 3.94 14.88
CA PRO A 425 -0.36 3.65 13.46
C PRO A 425 -1.19 4.47 12.45
N MET A 426 -2.41 4.85 12.81
CA MET A 426 -3.35 5.52 11.90
C MET A 426 -2.90 6.95 11.52
N PRO A 427 -2.59 7.87 12.46
CA PRO A 427 -1.98 9.17 12.16
C PRO A 427 -0.74 9.10 11.27
N TYR A 428 0.12 8.12 11.49
CA TYR A 428 1.31 7.90 10.67
C TYR A 428 0.93 7.54 9.22
N TYR A 429 0.06 6.54 9.04
CA TYR A 429 -0.34 6.09 7.72
C TYR A 429 -1.12 7.18 6.97
N LEU A 430 -2.01 7.91 7.64
CA LEU A 430 -2.70 9.07 7.06
C LEU A 430 -1.72 10.15 6.58
N ALA A 431 -0.74 10.51 7.41
CA ALA A 431 0.28 11.50 7.04
C ALA A 431 1.11 11.03 5.85
N TYR A 432 1.54 9.77 5.84
CA TYR A 432 2.29 9.18 4.74
C TYR A 432 1.47 9.15 3.44
N SER A 433 0.25 8.60 3.48
CA SER A 433 -0.63 8.51 2.32
C SER A 433 -0.97 9.89 1.75
N LEU A 434 -1.18 10.91 2.59
CA LEU A 434 -1.47 12.27 2.13
C LEU A 434 -0.29 12.86 1.35
N VAL A 435 0.93 12.74 1.87
CA VAL A 435 2.14 13.25 1.19
C VAL A 435 2.38 12.50 -0.11
N GLU A 436 2.35 11.16 -0.08
CA GLU A 436 2.59 10.34 -1.26
C GLU A 436 1.55 10.62 -2.36
N ASN A 437 0.25 10.66 -2.02
CA ASN A 437 -0.82 10.97 -2.97
C ASN A 437 -0.70 12.39 -3.55
N THR A 438 -0.17 13.35 -2.78
CA THR A 438 0.07 14.72 -3.27
C THR A 438 1.21 14.73 -4.30
N VAL A 439 2.29 14.00 -4.03
CA VAL A 439 3.43 13.90 -4.96
C VAL A 439 3.01 13.18 -6.25
N THR A 440 2.32 12.05 -6.14
CA THR A 440 1.86 11.31 -7.33
C THR A 440 0.81 12.08 -8.11
N MET A 441 -0.06 12.87 -7.46
CA MET A 441 -0.97 13.80 -8.13
C MET A 441 -0.22 14.82 -8.99
N VAL A 442 0.84 15.45 -8.46
CA VAL A 442 1.64 16.43 -9.22
C VAL A 442 2.34 15.77 -10.42
N VAL A 443 2.92 14.58 -10.23
CA VAL A 443 3.55 13.81 -11.30
C VAL A 443 2.54 13.46 -12.39
N THR A 444 1.37 12.93 -12.02
CA THR A 444 0.31 12.55 -12.95
C THR A 444 -0.26 13.77 -13.67
N LEU A 445 -0.41 14.91 -12.99
CA LEU A 445 -0.87 16.16 -13.60
C LEU A 445 0.07 16.61 -14.71
N ILE A 446 1.38 16.63 -14.46
CA ILE A 446 2.41 17.00 -15.46
C ILE A 446 2.36 16.02 -16.63
N GLN A 447 2.41 14.72 -16.33
CA GLN A 447 2.39 13.65 -17.33
C GLN A 447 1.17 13.71 -18.23
N ALA A 448 -0.01 13.79 -17.64
CA ALA A 448 -1.27 13.75 -18.37
C ALA A 448 -1.48 15.02 -19.19
N THR A 449 -1.06 16.20 -18.69
CA THR A 449 -1.14 17.46 -19.44
C THR A 449 -0.28 17.43 -20.70
N ILE A 450 0.96 16.92 -20.62
CA ILE A 450 1.86 16.79 -21.77
C ILE A 450 1.22 15.92 -22.85
N VAL A 451 0.78 14.71 -22.48
CA VAL A 451 0.23 13.76 -23.45
C VAL A 451 -1.10 14.26 -24.02
N PHE A 452 -1.97 14.87 -23.20
CA PHE A 452 -3.27 15.37 -23.62
C PHE A 452 -3.16 16.39 -24.77
N TYR A 453 -2.25 17.36 -24.64
CA TYR A 453 -2.06 18.38 -25.68
C TYR A 453 -1.30 17.86 -26.90
N MET A 454 -0.30 16.99 -26.73
CA MET A 454 0.41 16.37 -27.87
C MET A 454 -0.51 15.46 -28.69
N ALA A 455 -1.45 14.78 -28.05
CA ALA A 455 -2.47 13.94 -28.68
C ALA A 455 -3.63 14.75 -29.30
N GLN A 456 -3.71 16.07 -29.07
CA GLN A 456 -4.77 16.97 -29.51
C GLN A 456 -6.19 16.57 -29.04
N LEU A 457 -6.31 16.07 -27.81
CA LEU A 457 -7.61 15.70 -27.24
C LEU A 457 -8.50 16.93 -27.00
N ASN A 458 -9.83 16.72 -26.97
CA ASN A 458 -10.80 17.80 -26.87
C ASN A 458 -10.68 18.56 -25.52
N PRO A 459 -10.30 19.85 -25.51
CA PRO A 459 -9.99 20.59 -24.28
C PRO A 459 -11.21 20.80 -23.37
N THR A 460 -12.44 20.67 -23.90
CA THR A 460 -13.68 20.84 -23.14
C THR A 460 -13.75 19.89 -21.94
N TYR A 461 -13.19 18.68 -22.06
CA TYR A 461 -13.24 17.64 -21.03
C TYR A 461 -11.94 17.49 -20.25
N PHE A 462 -10.99 18.42 -20.39
CA PHE A 462 -9.67 18.35 -19.78
C PHE A 462 -9.73 18.07 -18.27
N GLY A 463 -10.51 18.86 -17.51
CA GLY A 463 -10.57 18.74 -16.05
C GLY A 463 -11.03 17.35 -15.57
N LEU A 464 -12.09 16.82 -16.17
CA LEU A 464 -12.62 15.50 -15.80
C LEU A 464 -11.77 14.35 -16.37
N PHE A 465 -11.03 14.55 -17.46
CA PHE A 465 -10.09 13.56 -17.97
C PHE A 465 -8.91 13.39 -17.01
N ILE A 466 -8.30 14.50 -16.62
CA ILE A 466 -7.16 14.54 -15.68
C ILE A 466 -7.58 14.05 -14.29
N ALA A 467 -8.76 14.43 -13.80
CA ALA A 467 -9.25 13.96 -12.49
C ALA A 467 -9.36 12.43 -12.42
N MET A 468 -9.78 11.77 -13.50
CA MET A 468 -9.83 10.30 -13.55
C MET A 468 -8.42 9.68 -13.50
N LEU A 469 -7.43 10.30 -14.17
CA LEU A 469 -6.04 9.85 -14.13
C LEU A 469 -5.39 10.07 -12.75
N ILE A 470 -5.70 11.18 -12.07
CA ILE A 470 -5.28 11.40 -10.68
C ILE A 470 -5.88 10.31 -9.77
N MET A 471 -7.17 10.02 -9.94
CA MET A 471 -7.83 8.99 -9.16
C MET A 471 -7.21 7.61 -9.39
N GLN A 472 -6.94 7.28 -10.64
CA GLN A 472 -6.20 6.10 -11.05
C GLN A 472 -4.81 6.01 -10.38
N SER A 473 -4.09 7.14 -10.32
CA SER A 473 -2.79 7.25 -9.66
C SER A 473 -2.89 6.93 -8.17
N TRP A 474 -3.87 7.51 -7.46
CA TRP A 474 -4.10 7.25 -6.05
C TRP A 474 -4.48 5.80 -5.75
N ILE A 475 -5.31 5.18 -6.59
CA ILE A 475 -5.64 3.75 -6.45
C ILE A 475 -4.37 2.91 -6.65
N SER A 476 -3.58 3.17 -7.69
CA SER A 476 -2.33 2.45 -7.93
C SER A 476 -1.31 2.61 -6.79
N THR A 477 -1.19 3.81 -6.21
CA THR A 477 -0.38 4.06 -5.01
C THR A 477 -0.89 3.26 -3.82
N ALA A 478 -2.21 3.26 -3.57
CA ALA A 478 -2.82 2.49 -2.49
C ALA A 478 -2.63 0.97 -2.69
N SER A 479 -2.79 0.46 -3.91
CA SER A 479 -2.54 -0.95 -4.24
C SER A 479 -1.07 -1.33 -4.02
N THR A 480 -0.14 -0.42 -4.36
CA THR A 480 1.29 -0.64 -4.15
C THR A 480 1.64 -0.66 -2.66
N GLN A 481 1.10 0.26 -1.86
CA GLN A 481 1.28 0.30 -0.40
C GLN A 481 0.65 -0.93 0.26
N MET A 482 -0.52 -1.36 -0.20
CA MET A 482 -1.15 -2.62 0.21
C MET A 482 -0.20 -3.79 -0.04
N ILE A 483 0.26 -4.01 -1.26
CA ILE A 483 1.15 -5.15 -1.55
C ILE A 483 2.45 -5.07 -0.74
N SER A 484 2.99 -3.87 -0.56
CA SER A 484 4.19 -3.64 0.26
C SER A 484 3.97 -3.99 1.73
N ALA A 485 2.82 -3.60 2.32
CA ALA A 485 2.49 -3.87 3.71
C ALA A 485 2.38 -5.37 4.01
N TRP A 486 1.93 -6.16 3.04
CA TRP A 486 1.74 -7.62 3.16
C TRP A 486 2.97 -8.43 2.72
N SER A 487 3.96 -7.80 2.09
CA SER A 487 5.17 -8.46 1.61
C SER A 487 6.30 -8.39 2.64
N LYS A 488 7.09 -9.46 2.77
CA LYS A 488 8.25 -9.50 3.67
C LYS A 488 9.52 -8.91 3.05
N THR A 489 9.67 -9.06 1.74
CA THR A 489 10.88 -8.65 1.02
C THR A 489 10.52 -7.77 -0.19
N LEU A 490 11.50 -6.99 -0.67
CA LEU A 490 11.36 -6.18 -1.88
C LEU A 490 11.03 -7.03 -3.11
N VAL A 491 11.72 -8.16 -3.29
CA VAL A 491 11.49 -9.09 -4.41
C VAL A 491 10.08 -9.65 -4.41
N GLN A 492 9.56 -10.00 -3.23
CA GLN A 492 8.17 -10.45 -3.08
C GLN A 492 7.19 -9.34 -3.47
N ALA A 493 7.42 -8.12 -2.99
CA ALA A 493 6.53 -6.99 -3.26
C ALA A 493 6.45 -6.65 -4.75
N TYR A 494 7.60 -6.56 -5.45
CA TYR A 494 7.62 -6.30 -6.90
C TYR A 494 7.00 -7.42 -7.71
N THR A 495 7.33 -8.69 -7.41
CA THR A 495 6.75 -9.85 -8.12
C THR A 495 5.23 -9.90 -7.93
N ALA A 496 4.75 -9.64 -6.71
CA ALA A 496 3.31 -9.60 -6.42
C ALA A 496 2.61 -8.43 -7.11
N LEU A 497 3.21 -7.23 -7.12
CA LEU A 497 2.66 -6.06 -7.81
C LEU A 497 2.55 -6.29 -9.31
N ILE A 498 3.60 -6.82 -9.95
CA ILE A 498 3.59 -7.08 -11.40
C ILE A 498 2.55 -8.16 -11.74
N SER A 499 2.48 -9.24 -10.95
CA SER A 499 1.52 -10.32 -11.19
C SER A 499 0.07 -9.84 -11.01
N TYR A 500 -0.20 -9.14 -9.90
CA TYR A 500 -1.50 -8.53 -9.62
C TYR A 500 -1.88 -7.52 -10.71
N GLY A 501 -0.93 -6.67 -11.11
CA GLY A 501 -1.07 -5.75 -12.22
C GLY A 501 -1.43 -6.49 -13.49
N LEU A 502 -0.56 -7.30 -14.06
CA LEU A 502 -0.80 -7.96 -15.35
C LEU A 502 -2.17 -8.63 -15.49
N VAL A 503 -2.68 -9.27 -14.43
CA VAL A 503 -4.05 -9.81 -14.41
C VAL A 503 -5.08 -8.69 -14.60
N LEU A 504 -5.09 -7.66 -13.75
CA LEU A 504 -6.07 -6.58 -13.87
C LEU A 504 -5.96 -5.82 -15.20
N PHE A 505 -4.76 -5.76 -15.79
CA PHE A 505 -4.50 -5.07 -17.06
C PHE A 505 -5.15 -5.82 -18.22
N LEU A 506 -4.99 -7.14 -18.23
CA LEU A 506 -5.59 -8.01 -19.24
C LEU A 506 -7.12 -7.91 -19.24
N PHE A 507 -7.73 -7.83 -18.06
CA PHE A 507 -9.19 -7.72 -17.88
C PHE A 507 -9.72 -6.28 -17.82
N SER A 508 -8.91 -5.29 -18.24
CA SER A 508 -9.33 -3.88 -18.28
C SER A 508 -10.31 -3.57 -19.42
N GLY A 509 -10.46 -4.46 -20.41
CA GLY A 509 -11.23 -4.22 -21.63
C GLY A 509 -10.42 -3.54 -22.74
N GLY A 510 -9.23 -2.98 -22.44
CA GLY A 510 -8.39 -2.32 -23.44
C GLY A 510 -7.60 -3.27 -24.35
N GLN A 511 -7.32 -4.50 -23.88
CA GLN A 511 -6.53 -5.51 -24.60
C GLN A 511 -7.38 -6.65 -25.17
N SER A 512 -8.38 -7.10 -24.42
CA SER A 512 -9.32 -8.14 -24.82
C SER A 512 -10.74 -7.68 -24.51
N GLY A 513 -11.68 -8.08 -25.35
CA GLY A 513 -13.07 -7.70 -25.16
C GLY A 513 -13.73 -8.45 -24.02
N ASN A 514 -14.33 -7.71 -23.08
CA ASN A 514 -14.97 -8.29 -21.90
C ASN A 514 -16.16 -9.22 -22.26
N GLN A 515 -16.78 -9.03 -23.43
CA GLN A 515 -17.87 -9.87 -23.95
C GLN A 515 -17.42 -11.26 -24.40
N GLN A 516 -16.13 -11.43 -24.73
CA GLN A 516 -15.58 -12.69 -25.20
C GLN A 516 -15.10 -13.60 -24.05
N LEU A 517 -15.23 -13.14 -22.81
CA LEU A 517 -14.78 -13.88 -21.63
C LEU A 517 -15.76 -15.01 -21.33
N SER A 518 -15.22 -16.14 -20.88
CA SER A 518 -16.05 -17.23 -20.37
C SER A 518 -16.84 -16.77 -19.14
N PRO A 519 -18.03 -17.33 -18.88
CA PRO A 519 -18.84 -16.97 -17.71
C PRO A 519 -18.09 -17.09 -16.37
N VAL A 520 -17.11 -18.01 -16.28
CA VAL A 520 -16.27 -18.21 -15.10
C VAL A 520 -15.34 -17.01 -14.82
N LEU A 521 -14.89 -16.31 -15.86
CA LEU A 521 -13.96 -15.18 -15.76
C LEU A 521 -14.68 -13.81 -15.83
N ALA A 522 -15.99 -13.80 -16.10
CA ALA A 522 -16.78 -12.58 -16.30
C ALA A 522 -16.81 -11.64 -15.08
N TRP A 523 -16.50 -12.13 -13.87
CA TRP A 523 -16.44 -11.32 -12.65
C TRP A 523 -15.12 -10.52 -12.52
N ILE A 524 -14.01 -10.99 -13.12
CA ILE A 524 -12.68 -10.38 -12.96
C ILE A 524 -12.65 -8.92 -13.46
N PRO A 525 -13.24 -8.58 -14.61
CA PRO A 525 -13.30 -7.20 -15.06
C PRO A 525 -13.96 -6.27 -14.02
N TYR A 526 -14.93 -6.73 -13.22
CA TYR A 526 -15.62 -5.87 -12.24
C TYR A 526 -14.73 -5.47 -11.06
N ILE A 527 -13.74 -6.31 -10.72
CA ILE A 527 -12.76 -6.01 -9.66
C ILE A 527 -11.53 -5.25 -10.18
N SER A 528 -11.39 -5.12 -11.51
CA SER A 528 -10.29 -4.37 -12.12
C SER A 528 -10.56 -2.88 -12.05
N TYR A 529 -9.81 -2.18 -11.19
CA TYR A 529 -9.89 -0.71 -11.09
C TYR A 529 -9.45 -0.02 -12.40
N TRP A 530 -8.60 -0.66 -13.21
CA TRP A 530 -8.24 -0.15 -14.53
C TRP A 530 -9.37 -0.18 -15.54
N ARG A 531 -10.28 -1.16 -15.47
CA ARG A 531 -11.45 -1.20 -16.37
C ARG A 531 -12.24 0.10 -16.31
N TRP A 532 -12.55 0.56 -15.11
CA TRP A 532 -13.36 1.75 -14.89
C TRP A 532 -12.66 3.02 -15.41
N THR A 533 -11.33 3.10 -15.23
CA THR A 533 -10.50 4.16 -15.81
C THR A 533 -10.48 4.12 -17.33
N VAL A 534 -10.15 2.98 -17.93
CA VAL A 534 -10.09 2.80 -19.39
C VAL A 534 -11.45 3.11 -20.01
N GLN A 535 -12.54 2.58 -19.44
CA GLN A 535 -13.90 2.82 -19.89
C GLN A 535 -14.24 4.33 -19.93
N TYR A 536 -13.94 5.04 -18.84
CA TYR A 536 -14.23 6.48 -18.76
C TYR A 536 -13.39 7.29 -19.74
N LEU A 537 -12.07 7.06 -19.77
CA LEU A 537 -11.17 7.79 -20.66
C LEU A 537 -11.49 7.52 -22.13
N LEU A 538 -11.90 6.29 -22.46
CA LEU A 538 -12.24 5.91 -23.83
C LEU A 538 -13.57 6.53 -24.26
N TYR A 539 -14.57 6.55 -23.37
CA TYR A 539 -15.80 7.31 -23.58
C TYR A 539 -15.50 8.78 -23.90
N GLN A 540 -14.66 9.44 -23.10
CA GLN A 540 -14.32 10.86 -23.32
C GLN A 540 -13.52 11.11 -24.59
N THR A 541 -12.62 10.20 -24.95
CA THR A 541 -11.77 10.33 -26.15
C THR A 541 -12.55 10.09 -27.43
N THR A 542 -13.54 9.20 -27.38
CA THR A 542 -14.29 8.76 -28.58
C THR A 542 -15.61 9.47 -28.78
N ARG A 543 -16.14 10.14 -27.74
CA ARG A 543 -17.39 10.89 -27.85
C ARG A 543 -17.30 11.98 -28.92
N GLY A 544 -18.08 11.83 -29.98
CA GLY A 544 -18.10 12.77 -31.10
C GLY A 544 -16.93 12.60 -32.08
N TYR A 545 -16.24 11.46 -32.03
CA TYR A 545 -15.19 11.14 -33.00
C TYR A 545 -15.80 10.81 -34.36
N VAL A 546 -15.40 11.54 -35.40
CA VAL A 546 -15.86 11.28 -36.78
C VAL A 546 -14.95 10.22 -37.40
N LEU A 547 -15.53 9.12 -37.89
CA LEU A 547 -14.81 8.08 -38.61
C LEU A 547 -15.06 8.22 -40.11
N ILE A 548 -13.99 8.33 -40.90
CA ILE A 548 -14.02 8.34 -42.35
C ILE A 548 -13.57 6.96 -42.83
N CYS A 549 -14.45 6.25 -43.53
CA CYS A 549 -14.18 4.90 -44.04
C CYS A 549 -13.83 4.91 -45.52
N ASP A 550 -12.88 4.06 -45.93
CA ASP A 550 -12.62 3.77 -47.34
C ASP A 550 -13.64 2.72 -47.85
N PRO A 551 -14.38 3.00 -48.95
CA PRO A 551 -15.38 2.09 -49.52
C PRO A 551 -14.88 0.69 -49.87
N THR A 552 -13.56 0.50 -50.00
CA THR A 552 -12.93 -0.77 -50.41
C THR A 552 -12.42 -1.62 -49.25
N SER A 553 -12.43 -1.09 -48.03
CA SER A 553 -11.88 -1.78 -46.86
C SER A 553 -12.93 -2.68 -46.21
N ILE A 554 -12.73 -4.00 -46.30
CA ILE A 554 -13.43 -4.96 -45.43
C ILE A 554 -12.96 -4.64 -44.01
N ILE A 555 -13.90 -4.37 -43.12
CA ILE A 555 -13.62 -3.99 -41.73
C ILE A 555 -13.72 -5.24 -40.86
N PRO A 556 -12.62 -5.96 -40.58
CA PRO A 556 -12.55 -6.74 -39.36
C PRO A 556 -12.37 -5.72 -38.24
N LEU A 557 -13.47 -5.25 -37.65
CA LEU A 557 -13.38 -4.43 -36.43
C LEU A 557 -12.52 -5.23 -35.44
N PRO A 558 -11.33 -4.77 -35.03
CA PRO A 558 -10.43 -5.58 -34.21
C PRO A 558 -10.93 -5.75 -32.77
N MET A 559 -12.15 -5.30 -32.46
CA MET A 559 -12.56 -4.95 -31.11
C MET A 559 -13.97 -5.46 -30.83
N ASN A 560 -14.10 -6.76 -30.57
CA ASN A 560 -15.24 -7.33 -29.84
C ASN A 560 -15.25 -6.90 -28.34
N GLY A 561 -14.75 -5.70 -28.04
CA GLY A 561 -14.34 -5.30 -26.71
C GLY A 561 -14.67 -3.87 -26.32
N ILE A 562 -14.36 -2.89 -27.17
CA ILE A 562 -14.78 -1.52 -26.96
C ILE A 562 -14.88 -0.83 -28.33
N ILE A 563 -16.08 -0.47 -28.78
CA ILE A 563 -16.28 0.37 -29.97
C ILE A 563 -16.34 1.84 -29.47
N PRO A 564 -15.86 2.85 -30.21
CA PRO A 564 -16.14 4.25 -29.90
C PRO A 564 -17.63 4.60 -30.01
N ILE A 565 -18.10 5.57 -29.23
CA ILE A 565 -19.39 6.22 -29.47
C ILE A 565 -19.21 7.26 -30.57
N ILE A 566 -19.50 6.86 -31.81
CA ILE A 566 -19.65 7.79 -32.92
C ILE A 566 -21.12 8.23 -32.92
N ASP A 567 -21.37 9.53 -32.72
CA ASP A 567 -22.69 10.11 -32.94
C ASP A 567 -22.83 10.38 -34.44
N ALA A 568 -23.41 9.42 -35.16
CA ALA A 568 -23.96 9.64 -36.48
C ALA A 568 -25.02 8.58 -36.76
N SER A 569 -26.28 9.03 -36.83
CA SER A 569 -27.30 8.39 -37.64
C SER A 569 -26.73 8.00 -39.01
N VAL A 570 -26.84 6.73 -39.41
CA VAL A 570 -27.07 6.20 -40.78
C VAL A 570 -26.72 4.70 -40.81
N GLY A 571 -27.60 3.91 -41.46
CA GLY A 571 -27.76 2.46 -41.30
C GLY A 571 -26.87 1.56 -42.16
N ALA A 572 -26.64 0.34 -41.65
CA ALA A 572 -25.64 -0.61 -42.15
C ALA A 572 -26.22 -1.73 -43.00
N SER A 573 -25.39 -2.26 -43.92
CA SER A 573 -25.61 -3.55 -44.55
C SER A 573 -24.27 -4.27 -44.81
N LEU A 574 -24.19 -5.58 -44.53
CA LEU A 574 -23.15 -6.51 -45.01
C LEU A 574 -23.70 -7.96 -45.08
N ASN A 575 -23.78 -8.47 -46.32
CA ASN A 575 -23.72 -9.85 -46.86
C ASN A 575 -24.46 -11.04 -46.21
N SER A 576 -25.37 -11.67 -46.99
CA SER A 576 -26.03 -12.96 -46.73
C SER A 576 -25.76 -14.00 -47.82
N THR A 577 -25.44 -15.25 -47.44
CA THR A 577 -25.31 -16.41 -48.36
C THR A 577 -26.65 -17.17 -48.45
N ILE A 578 -27.07 -17.58 -49.66
CA ILE A 578 -28.37 -18.23 -49.94
C ILE A 578 -28.20 -19.75 -50.10
N THR A 579 -28.97 -20.55 -49.36
CA THR A 579 -29.15 -22.00 -49.61
C THR A 579 -30.65 -22.33 -49.73
N ARG A 580 -31.03 -23.15 -50.74
CA ARG A 580 -32.41 -23.62 -50.97
C ARG A 580 -32.62 -25.01 -50.38
N ASP A 581 -33.80 -25.25 -49.82
CA ASP A 581 -34.32 -26.60 -49.60
C ASP A 581 -35.70 -26.72 -50.25
N LEU A 582 -35.90 -27.75 -51.08
CA LEU A 582 -37.09 -27.99 -51.88
C LEU A 582 -37.91 -29.12 -51.25
N ALA A 583 -39.01 -28.79 -50.59
CA ALA A 583 -40.04 -29.75 -50.22
C ALA A 583 -41.44 -29.17 -50.43
N ALA A 584 -42.33 -30.02 -50.95
CA ALA A 584 -43.53 -29.69 -51.69
C ALA A 584 -44.77 -29.37 -50.83
N ASN A 585 -45.49 -28.30 -51.19
CA ASN A 585 -46.90 -28.29 -51.61
C ASN A 585 -47.53 -26.90 -51.44
N ALA A 586 -48.03 -26.37 -52.57
CA ALA A 586 -49.15 -25.44 -52.72
C ALA A 586 -49.36 -24.37 -51.64
N THR A 587 -48.46 -23.39 -51.57
CA THR A 587 -48.80 -21.99 -51.24
C THR A 587 -47.70 -21.07 -51.79
N ASN A 588 -48.06 -19.88 -52.29
CA ASN A 588 -47.17 -18.91 -52.96
C ASN A 588 -46.19 -18.24 -51.96
N TYR A 589 -45.30 -19.00 -51.34
CA TYR A 589 -44.31 -18.47 -50.40
C TYR A 589 -42.91 -19.03 -50.69
N ALA A 590 -41.90 -18.16 -50.69
CA ALA A 590 -40.49 -18.53 -50.68
C ALA A 590 -39.92 -18.22 -49.30
N PHE A 591 -39.39 -19.23 -48.61
CA PHE A 591 -38.75 -19.04 -47.31
C PHE A 591 -37.27 -18.70 -47.51
N VAL A 592 -36.88 -17.49 -47.14
CA VAL A 592 -35.48 -17.06 -47.11
C VAL A 592 -35.06 -16.99 -45.64
N LYS A 593 -34.31 -17.99 -45.18
CA LYS A 593 -33.80 -18.00 -43.81
C LYS A 593 -32.51 -17.19 -43.76
N THR A 594 -32.63 -15.92 -43.39
CA THR A 594 -31.47 -15.07 -43.11
C THR A 594 -31.04 -15.31 -41.66
N GLN A 595 -29.74 -15.46 -41.39
CA GLN A 595 -29.29 -15.60 -40.00
C GLN A 595 -29.44 -14.29 -39.20
N LEU A 596 -29.56 -13.12 -39.87
CA LEU A 596 -29.56 -11.80 -39.20
C LEU A 596 -30.45 -10.71 -39.86
N GLY A 597 -31.58 -11.06 -40.49
CA GLY A 597 -32.76 -10.16 -40.51
C GLY A 597 -32.89 -9.02 -41.54
N TYR A 598 -32.06 -8.87 -42.58
CA TYR A 598 -32.34 -7.89 -43.68
C TYR A 598 -31.93 -8.40 -45.09
N ILE A 599 -32.64 -7.94 -46.13
CA ILE A 599 -32.49 -8.34 -47.55
C ILE A 599 -31.75 -7.24 -48.35
N GLN A 600 -30.63 -7.56 -48.99
CA GLN A 600 -29.76 -6.58 -49.67
C GLN A 600 -30.14 -6.22 -51.13
N SER A 601 -31.10 -6.89 -51.76
CA SER A 601 -31.76 -6.29 -52.95
C SER A 601 -33.13 -6.91 -53.18
N LEU A 602 -34.17 -6.08 -53.06
CA LEU A 602 -35.53 -6.50 -53.36
C LEU A 602 -35.71 -6.82 -54.86
N SER A 603 -34.89 -6.21 -55.73
CA SER A 603 -34.89 -6.47 -57.17
C SER A 603 -34.47 -7.90 -57.50
N ALA A 604 -33.40 -8.43 -56.88
CA ALA A 604 -32.94 -9.81 -57.11
C ALA A 604 -33.94 -10.85 -56.60
N VAL A 605 -34.56 -10.59 -55.43
CA VAL A 605 -35.64 -11.41 -54.87
C VAL A 605 -36.85 -11.41 -55.80
N ASN A 606 -37.30 -10.24 -56.25
CA ASN A 606 -38.43 -10.11 -57.16
C ASN A 606 -38.17 -10.77 -58.52
N THR A 607 -36.96 -10.65 -59.11
CA THR A 607 -36.62 -11.39 -60.34
C THR A 607 -36.59 -12.90 -60.13
N SER A 608 -36.12 -13.39 -58.97
CA SER A 608 -36.09 -14.83 -58.68
C SER A 608 -37.48 -15.42 -58.42
N VAL A 609 -38.42 -14.61 -57.91
CA VAL A 609 -39.82 -14.97 -57.66
C VAL A 609 -40.66 -14.87 -58.94
N LEU A 610 -40.42 -13.89 -59.82
CA LEU A 610 -41.16 -13.69 -61.07
C LEU A 610 -40.69 -14.58 -62.24
N ALA A 611 -39.40 -14.96 -62.30
CA ALA A 611 -38.83 -15.75 -63.40
C ALA A 611 -39.58 -17.06 -63.72
N PRO A 612 -40.09 -17.84 -62.74
CA PRO A 612 -40.87 -19.06 -63.02
C PRO A 612 -42.26 -18.79 -63.61
N TYR A 613 -42.93 -17.71 -63.22
CA TYR A 613 -44.26 -17.34 -63.74
C TYR A 613 -44.19 -16.78 -65.16
N VAL A 614 -43.10 -16.07 -65.48
CA VAL A 614 -42.79 -15.61 -66.84
C VAL A 614 -42.47 -16.80 -67.77
N ALA A 615 -41.75 -17.81 -67.29
CA ALA A 615 -41.46 -19.02 -68.06
C ALA A 615 -42.70 -19.92 -68.29
N ALA A 616 -43.73 -19.80 -67.44
CA ALA A 616 -44.97 -20.58 -67.51
C ALA A 616 -46.15 -19.85 -68.21
N GLY A 617 -45.96 -18.59 -68.66
CA GLY A 617 -46.96 -17.83 -69.41
C GLY A 617 -48.21 -17.41 -68.63
N ALA A 618 -48.23 -17.54 -67.31
CA ALA A 618 -49.38 -17.24 -66.46
C ALA A 618 -48.96 -16.34 -65.29
N ILE A 619 -49.20 -15.03 -65.42
CA ILE A 619 -48.93 -14.06 -64.36
C ILE A 619 -50.27 -13.64 -63.72
N PRO A 620 -50.49 -13.88 -62.41
CA PRO A 620 -51.69 -13.41 -61.72
C PRO A 620 -51.67 -11.88 -61.55
N ALA A 621 -52.86 -11.26 -61.47
CA ALA A 621 -53.06 -9.79 -61.47
C ALA A 621 -52.35 -9.02 -60.34
N SER A 622 -51.85 -9.73 -59.32
CA SER A 622 -51.01 -9.19 -58.25
C SER A 622 -50.20 -10.33 -57.63
N VAL A 623 -48.88 -10.22 -57.66
CA VAL A 623 -47.97 -11.13 -56.95
C VAL A 623 -47.57 -10.46 -55.64
N PHE A 624 -47.84 -11.13 -54.52
CA PHE A 624 -47.48 -10.66 -53.20
C PHE A 624 -46.27 -11.43 -52.70
N THR A 625 -45.20 -10.71 -52.33
CA THR A 625 -44.05 -11.32 -51.65
C THR A 625 -44.14 -11.01 -50.17
N THR A 626 -43.98 -12.02 -49.33
CA THR A 626 -43.99 -11.89 -47.88
C THR A 626 -42.60 -12.16 -47.35
N VAL A 627 -42.00 -11.18 -46.70
CA VAL A 627 -40.67 -11.31 -46.08
C VAL A 627 -40.86 -11.42 -44.58
N ALA A 628 -40.44 -12.54 -44.00
CA ALA A 628 -40.47 -12.78 -42.56
C ALA A 628 -39.06 -12.65 -41.98
N THR A 629 -38.94 -11.93 -40.87
CA THR A 629 -37.72 -11.88 -40.03
C THR A 629 -37.93 -12.69 -38.75
N ASN A 630 -36.85 -13.08 -38.07
CA ASN A 630 -36.92 -13.90 -36.85
C ASN A 630 -37.62 -13.21 -35.66
N GLU A 631 -37.97 -11.93 -35.76
CA GLU A 631 -38.73 -11.18 -34.75
C GLU A 631 -40.25 -11.13 -35.05
N GLY A 632 -40.75 -11.92 -36.02
CA GLY A 632 -42.19 -12.12 -36.22
C GLY A 632 -42.92 -11.02 -37.00
N ALA A 633 -42.23 -9.97 -37.46
CA ALA A 633 -42.81 -8.99 -38.37
C ALA A 633 -42.76 -9.50 -39.82
N ALA A 634 -43.93 -9.67 -40.43
CA ALA A 634 -44.10 -10.02 -41.84
C ALA A 634 -44.56 -8.78 -42.61
N PHE A 635 -43.80 -8.37 -43.63
CA PHE A 635 -44.21 -7.29 -44.54
C PHE A 635 -44.69 -7.87 -45.87
N VAL A 636 -45.87 -7.42 -46.31
CA VAL A 636 -46.49 -7.79 -47.58
C VAL A 636 -46.34 -6.62 -48.54
N GLN A 637 -45.65 -6.83 -49.66
CA GLN A 637 -45.55 -5.82 -50.72
C GLN A 637 -46.31 -6.27 -51.97
N ALA A 638 -47.13 -5.37 -52.51
CA ALA A 638 -47.79 -5.51 -53.80
C ALA A 638 -46.91 -4.91 -54.90
N LEU A 639 -46.71 -5.63 -56.00
CA LEU A 639 -46.01 -5.11 -57.18
C LEU A 639 -47.03 -4.53 -58.17
N PRO A 640 -47.02 -3.21 -58.46
CA PRO A 640 -47.95 -2.62 -59.41
C PRO A 640 -47.54 -2.91 -60.86
N TYR A 641 -48.54 -3.21 -61.70
CA TYR A 641 -48.36 -3.42 -63.13
C TYR A 641 -48.60 -2.11 -63.91
N LEU A 642 -47.70 -1.74 -64.82
CA LEU A 642 -47.87 -0.59 -65.71
C LEU A 642 -48.11 -1.05 -67.15
N PRO A 643 -49.12 -0.52 -67.86
CA PRO A 643 -49.32 -0.81 -69.28
C PRO A 643 -48.17 -0.25 -70.11
N ALA A 644 -47.80 -0.98 -71.18
CA ALA A 644 -46.71 -0.60 -72.08
C ALA A 644 -46.94 0.78 -72.71
N GLY A 645 -45.92 1.65 -72.67
CA GLY A 645 -45.92 2.98 -73.31
C GLY A 645 -46.07 4.19 -72.39
N SER A 646 -46.02 4.02 -71.06
CA SER A 646 -46.10 5.13 -70.10
C SER A 646 -44.76 5.89 -69.96
N SER A 647 -44.81 7.24 -69.95
CA SER A 647 -43.62 8.11 -69.93
C SER A 647 -43.11 8.41 -68.51
N ALA A 648 -41.80 8.64 -68.34
CA ALA A 648 -41.15 8.91 -67.06
C ALA A 648 -41.68 10.15 -66.30
N ALA A 649 -42.29 11.11 -67.00
CA ALA A 649 -42.84 12.33 -66.38
C ALA A 649 -44.15 12.08 -65.61
N THR A 650 -44.88 11.01 -65.94
CA THR A 650 -46.13 10.64 -65.24
C THR A 650 -45.85 10.00 -63.86
N LEU A 651 -44.60 9.57 -63.61
CA LEU A 651 -44.18 8.84 -62.41
C LEU A 651 -43.91 9.73 -61.19
N THR A 652 -43.63 11.02 -61.36
CA THR A 652 -43.32 11.93 -60.23
C THR A 652 -44.55 12.40 -59.46
N GLY A 653 -45.75 12.28 -60.03
CA GLY A 653 -47.00 12.77 -59.41
C GLY A 653 -47.76 11.75 -58.54
N GLN A 654 -47.43 10.45 -58.58
CA GLN A 654 -48.24 9.40 -57.94
C GLN A 654 -47.52 8.57 -56.87
N VAL A 655 -46.24 8.84 -56.57
CA VAL A 655 -45.47 8.04 -55.61
C VAL A 655 -45.33 8.78 -54.29
N THR A 656 -46.22 8.49 -53.33
CA THR A 656 -46.18 9.03 -51.95
C THR A 656 -45.54 8.10 -50.93
N TYR A 657 -45.08 6.90 -51.32
CA TYR A 657 -44.48 5.94 -50.39
C TYR A 657 -43.06 5.52 -50.82
N ALA A 658 -42.14 5.57 -49.87
CA ALA A 658 -40.73 5.24 -50.03
C ALA A 658 -40.53 3.71 -50.19
N GLY A 659 -40.16 3.28 -51.39
CA GLY A 659 -39.77 1.90 -51.69
C GLY A 659 -39.34 1.74 -53.15
N ALA A 660 -38.35 0.86 -53.40
CA ALA A 660 -37.84 0.60 -54.74
C ALA A 660 -38.90 -0.16 -55.59
N ILE A 661 -39.26 0.40 -56.74
CA ILE A 661 -40.21 -0.18 -57.70
C ILE A 661 -39.42 -0.88 -58.81
N GLY A 662 -39.73 -2.15 -59.10
CA GLY A 662 -39.27 -2.83 -60.31
C GLY A 662 -40.26 -2.58 -61.45
N LEU A 663 -39.78 -2.16 -62.62
CA LEU A 663 -40.61 -1.86 -63.80
C LEU A 663 -40.46 -2.94 -64.89
N TRP A 664 -41.55 -3.27 -65.57
CA TRP A 664 -41.61 -4.24 -66.68
C TRP A 664 -42.21 -3.58 -67.93
N ASP A 665 -41.59 -3.77 -69.10
CA ASP A 665 -42.03 -3.16 -70.36
C ASP A 665 -42.67 -4.14 -71.36
N GLY A 666 -42.90 -5.39 -70.95
CA GLY A 666 -43.47 -6.43 -71.81
C GLY A 666 -42.44 -7.35 -72.47
N ALA A 667 -41.15 -7.01 -72.49
CA ALA A 667 -40.09 -7.87 -73.06
C ALA A 667 -38.92 -8.12 -72.11
N SER A 668 -38.63 -7.21 -71.16
CA SER A 668 -37.58 -7.39 -70.15
C SER A 668 -37.87 -6.63 -68.85
N VAL A 669 -37.24 -7.04 -67.74
CA VAL A 669 -37.25 -6.28 -66.48
C VAL A 669 -36.22 -5.15 -66.61
N LEU A 670 -36.68 -3.91 -66.72
CA LEU A 670 -35.79 -2.75 -66.83
C LEU A 670 -35.24 -2.36 -65.45
N ALA A 671 -34.03 -2.85 -65.15
CA ALA A 671 -33.27 -2.43 -63.99
C ALA A 671 -32.51 -1.12 -64.27
N LYS A 672 -33.20 0.01 -64.46
CA LYS A 672 -32.56 1.34 -64.45
C LYS A 672 -33.51 2.41 -63.92
N ALA A 673 -33.52 2.60 -62.61
CA ALA A 673 -33.76 3.92 -62.03
C ALA A 673 -32.38 4.57 -61.85
N PRO A 674 -32.00 5.59 -62.64
CA PRO A 674 -30.67 6.22 -62.53
C PRO A 674 -30.57 7.22 -61.38
N PHE A 675 -31.63 7.44 -60.59
CA PHE A 675 -31.59 8.33 -59.43
C PHE A 675 -32.30 7.68 -58.24
N ALA A 676 -31.52 7.00 -57.41
CA ALA A 676 -31.81 7.02 -55.99
C ALA A 676 -31.19 8.32 -55.47
N VAL A 677 -32.00 9.33 -55.15
CA VAL A 677 -31.54 10.49 -54.39
C VAL A 677 -31.35 10.03 -52.96
N TYR A 678 -30.21 9.39 -52.69
CA TYR A 678 -29.63 9.40 -51.36
C TYR A 678 -28.70 10.62 -51.30
N PRO A 679 -28.63 11.36 -50.18
CA PRO A 679 -27.55 12.33 -50.03
C PRO A 679 -26.23 11.57 -50.10
N ASP A 680 -25.22 12.15 -50.76
CA ASP A 680 -23.84 11.68 -50.70
C ASP A 680 -23.43 11.62 -49.22
N LEU A 681 -23.42 10.43 -48.64
CA LEU A 681 -22.94 10.20 -47.27
C LEU A 681 -21.93 9.05 -47.29
N SER A 682 -20.70 9.49 -47.40
CA SER A 682 -19.41 8.83 -47.22
C SER A 682 -19.19 8.32 -45.78
N TYR A 683 -20.16 7.62 -45.19
CA TYR A 683 -20.08 7.18 -43.78
C TYR A 683 -20.41 5.69 -43.61
N CYS A 684 -19.51 5.00 -42.90
CA CYS A 684 -19.75 3.65 -42.38
C CYS A 684 -20.92 3.68 -41.41
N ALA A 685 -21.77 2.68 -41.54
CA ALA A 685 -22.85 2.49 -40.62
C ALA A 685 -22.48 1.52 -39.49
N VAL A 686 -22.81 1.94 -38.28
CA VAL A 686 -22.57 1.24 -37.02
C VAL A 686 -23.91 1.24 -36.27
N PRO A 687 -24.26 0.17 -35.51
CA PRO A 687 -25.50 0.13 -34.76
C PRO A 687 -25.63 1.35 -33.83
N SER A 688 -26.86 1.80 -33.60
CA SER A 688 -27.15 3.04 -32.85
C SER A 688 -26.43 3.09 -31.50
N ALA A 689 -26.04 4.30 -31.10
CA ALA A 689 -25.38 4.58 -29.82
C ALA A 689 -26.08 3.89 -28.63
N ASP A 690 -27.40 3.71 -28.72
CA ASP A 690 -28.19 3.07 -27.66
C ASP A 690 -27.91 1.57 -27.50
N SER A 691 -27.87 0.83 -28.61
CA SER A 691 -27.56 -0.60 -28.63
C SER A 691 -26.09 -0.90 -28.31
N PHE A 692 -25.21 0.05 -28.61
CA PHE A 692 -23.78 -0.04 -28.34
C PHE A 692 -23.47 0.01 -26.82
N ILE A 693 -24.06 0.95 -26.07
CA ILE A 693 -23.84 1.05 -24.61
C ILE A 693 -24.58 -0.07 -23.85
N GLU A 694 -25.74 -0.53 -24.34
CA GLU A 694 -26.37 -1.76 -23.84
C GLU A 694 -25.43 -2.97 -23.99
N SER A 695 -24.80 -3.12 -25.16
CA SER A 695 -23.93 -4.26 -25.45
C SER A 695 -22.68 -4.29 -24.57
N ILE A 696 -22.04 -3.16 -24.28
CA ILE A 696 -20.82 -3.17 -23.46
C ILE A 696 -21.16 -3.47 -21.98
N TYR A 697 -22.26 -2.95 -21.42
CA TYR A 697 -22.36 -2.91 -19.95
C TYR A 697 -23.72 -3.08 -19.27
N ASN A 698 -24.85 -3.38 -19.92
CA ASN A 698 -26.16 -3.23 -19.25
C ASN A 698 -26.31 -1.80 -18.63
N VAL A 699 -25.71 -0.78 -19.24
CA VAL A 699 -25.80 0.61 -18.76
C VAL A 699 -26.53 1.42 -19.80
N ASN A 700 -27.59 2.12 -19.37
CA ASN A 700 -28.39 2.94 -20.26
C ASN A 700 -27.56 4.15 -20.77
N PRO A 701 -27.41 4.30 -22.10
CA PRO A 701 -26.72 5.41 -22.77
C PRO A 701 -27.19 6.80 -22.36
N ASN A 702 -28.49 6.92 -22.08
CA ASN A 702 -29.17 8.15 -21.71
C ASN A 702 -29.16 8.39 -20.20
N SER A 703 -28.47 7.54 -19.42
CA SER A 703 -28.34 7.80 -17.99
C SER A 703 -27.19 8.80 -17.75
N PRO A 704 -27.42 9.91 -17.03
CA PRO A 704 -26.36 10.75 -16.48
C PRO A 704 -25.43 10.00 -15.48
N ASN A 705 -25.65 8.69 -15.30
CA ASN A 705 -24.99 7.85 -14.31
C ASN A 705 -23.72 7.17 -14.81
N ALA A 706 -23.42 7.09 -16.12
CA ALA A 706 -22.21 6.41 -16.61
C ALA A 706 -20.90 7.09 -16.15
N ASN A 707 -20.90 8.42 -16.01
CA ASN A 707 -19.77 9.16 -15.45
C ASN A 707 -19.70 8.97 -13.92
N ALA A 708 -20.84 9.00 -13.24
CA ALA A 708 -20.90 8.86 -11.79
C ALA A 708 -20.51 7.45 -11.32
N THR A 709 -20.83 6.40 -12.10
CA THR A 709 -20.50 5.02 -11.77
C THR A 709 -19.00 4.75 -11.83
N SER A 710 -18.31 5.12 -12.91
CA SER A 710 -16.85 4.90 -13.03
C SER A 710 -16.06 5.61 -11.94
N TYR A 711 -16.40 6.87 -11.63
CA TYR A 711 -15.80 7.60 -10.50
C TYR A 711 -16.16 6.98 -9.15
N GLY A 712 -17.41 6.54 -8.98
CA GLY A 712 -17.86 5.85 -7.76
C GLY A 712 -17.10 4.56 -7.51
N TYR A 713 -16.91 3.72 -8.52
CA TYR A 713 -16.09 2.50 -8.42
C TYR A 713 -14.61 2.82 -8.20
N ALA A 714 -14.05 3.81 -8.90
CA ALA A 714 -12.67 4.24 -8.67
C ALA A 714 -12.46 4.68 -7.20
N PHE A 715 -13.38 5.46 -6.64
CA PHE A 715 -13.36 5.86 -5.23
C PHE A 715 -13.50 4.69 -4.27
N LEU A 716 -14.42 3.77 -4.57
CA LEU A 716 -14.57 2.55 -3.79
C LEU A 716 -13.27 1.73 -3.77
N PHE A 717 -12.63 1.53 -4.92
CA PHE A 717 -11.35 0.81 -4.99
C PHE A 717 -10.23 1.53 -4.26
N PHE A 718 -10.16 2.86 -4.33
CA PHE A 718 -9.20 3.63 -3.55
C PHE A 718 -9.36 3.36 -2.05
N VAL A 719 -10.59 3.46 -1.53
CA VAL A 719 -10.88 3.20 -0.11
C VAL A 719 -10.55 1.75 0.27
N ILE A 720 -10.91 0.77 -0.55
CA ILE A 720 -10.62 -0.65 -0.30
C ILE A 720 -9.11 -0.90 -0.24
N HIS A 721 -8.34 -0.47 -1.24
CA HIS A 721 -6.89 -0.70 -1.26
C HIS A 721 -6.19 0.07 -0.13
N TRP A 722 -6.63 1.29 0.14
CA TRP A 722 -6.08 2.10 1.21
C TRP A 722 -6.31 1.46 2.59
N THR A 723 -7.52 0.96 2.85
CA THR A 723 -7.87 0.25 4.09
C THR A 723 -7.12 -1.08 4.22
N LEU A 724 -6.96 -1.86 3.15
CA LEU A 724 -6.15 -3.07 3.15
C LEU A 724 -4.66 -2.80 3.41
N GLY A 725 -4.15 -1.66 2.93
CA GLY A 725 -2.81 -1.18 3.28
C GLY A 725 -2.67 -0.87 4.76
N TYR A 726 -3.65 -0.18 5.35
CA TYR A 726 -3.68 0.09 6.79
C TYR A 726 -3.73 -1.20 7.62
N ILE A 727 -4.61 -2.16 7.26
CA ILE A 727 -4.67 -3.48 7.91
C ILE A 727 -3.32 -4.19 7.79
N GLY A 728 -2.69 -4.12 6.62
CA GLY A 728 -1.34 -4.65 6.39
C GLY A 728 -0.31 -4.08 7.36
N ILE A 729 -0.33 -2.78 7.65
CA ILE A 729 0.55 -2.16 8.66
C ILE A 729 0.31 -2.78 10.04
N LEU A 730 -0.95 -2.96 10.45
CA LEU A 730 -1.27 -3.57 11.74
C LEU A 730 -0.78 -5.02 11.83
N VAL A 731 -0.96 -5.80 10.77
CA VAL A 731 -0.48 -7.19 10.69
C VAL A 731 1.04 -7.24 10.64
N SER A 732 1.69 -6.30 9.96
CA SER A 732 3.15 -6.29 9.78
C SER A 732 3.94 -6.22 11.08
N ARG A 733 3.32 -5.70 12.15
CA ARG A 733 3.88 -5.72 13.51
C ARG A 733 4.15 -7.13 14.02
N THR A 734 3.46 -8.13 13.48
CA THR A 734 3.67 -9.55 13.80
C THR A 734 4.77 -10.21 12.96
N TYR A 735 5.21 -9.58 11.86
CA TYR A 735 6.28 -10.15 11.01
C TYR A 735 7.63 -10.11 11.69
N LYS A 736 7.94 -9.10 12.52
CA LYS A 736 9.20 -9.05 13.30
C LYS A 736 9.23 -10.10 14.43
N ALA A 737 8.08 -10.68 14.76
CA ALA A 737 7.94 -11.63 15.85
C ALA A 737 7.99 -13.12 15.41
N ARG A 738 8.24 -13.37 14.11
CA ARG A 738 8.51 -14.69 13.51
C ARG A 738 9.83 -14.63 12.78
#